data_AF-A0A1X7TCY5-F1
#
_entry.id   AF-A0A1X7TCY5-F1
#
_cell.length_a   1.000
_cell.length_b   1.000
_cell.length_c   1.000
_cell.angle_alpha   90.00
_cell.angle_beta   90.00
_cell.angle_gamma   90.00
#
_symmetry.space_group_name_H-M   'P 1'
#
loop_
_entity.id
_entity.type
_entity.pdbx_description
1 polymer ?
#
loop_
_entity_poly.entity_id
_entity_poly.type
_entity_poly.pdbx_seq_one_letter_code
_entity_poly.pdbx_strand_id
1 'polypeptide(L)'
;NHVDVMRYLIDECHCDPMDTDSFGHTVLHKATANDSLDAMKYLINRHHCDPLATDNEGETVLQHAAKGSQSLDVIKYLINECNCDPMTVDWRGWTPLHNAAYLGHSAVVECLLSTGKCDPLAKDNEGRTPLQLAKETKKIGLTNTLPIFKKFGDIKSSHPIHSYVNVLLVGNPGAGKSTLSHVINDTATASIVLGSFRNVGGVVVPCTAGIIPYKLQHRTLGNIILHDFAGHSEYYSSHSAVIENLLQGSGGVFLIVVNILDKEPVKQLHQWLTVVTNEAQKALNQCHVIVIVSHVDEIFTNPFERRRKKEEIQEIIVRERCDSVFLDCRKLGGSGVDSFFNKLSSACESIRSTSGRNLSLYCHMMYGLLEERKENILTLSDVMSVGEDNDDYFIPDNREDVLDVLDSLHSTGLISVLKSKHMVWVVVNKGILLTEVNGILFAPETFKEHVDIASNTGIVTVSGLTRLFPKYDPHMLICFLNNMELCQQINPSFLRMTNLHQLAVEEEEEGGTGRRGERPDEMTSQVYQFGWCLQCTSKHHFFPPRYFHILSLRLAYKMALPQEHDKLNRYCTFWKNGLFWSNGHGVGSLVEIVDESQCVLVMVSCEKGYSDNMVSLRGDVIGEVMSVYKESCPSLEVKELVIDPKELAYPVNTPKERTVYSVKAVLSAVVEQRPFLVTTGTRRTELKEILPDESLSDISNLSLLGGRDIKEVIEITKEYNTSTTKIKLDIKALDIVIEELTILNHLPCHTWHDLGLQLGLYQPTLEDINKDNNGDSKKCFRQCMSAWLRGKDKVREKGGPSWSSLATALDKEGKHC
;
A
#
# COMPACT_ATOMS: atom_id res chain seq x y z
N ASN A 1 26.36 -3.67 -53.29
CA ASN A 1 27.42 -4.69 -53.55
C ASN A 1 28.67 -4.17 -54.27
N HIS A 2 28.96 -2.86 -54.31
CA HIS A 2 30.19 -2.33 -54.92
C HIS A 2 31.22 -1.88 -53.87
N VAL A 3 31.44 -2.71 -52.84
CA VAL A 3 32.33 -2.37 -51.71
C VAL A 3 33.76 -2.14 -52.20
N ASP A 4 34.24 -2.92 -53.16
CA ASP A 4 35.60 -2.76 -53.70
C ASP A 4 35.79 -1.47 -54.49
N VAL A 5 34.75 -1.00 -55.19
CA VAL A 5 34.78 0.30 -55.88
C VAL A 5 34.78 1.44 -54.86
N MET A 6 33.95 1.35 -53.83
CA MET A 6 33.94 2.31 -52.73
C MET A 6 35.32 2.37 -52.05
N ARG A 7 35.92 1.22 -51.75
CA ARG A 7 37.27 1.12 -51.18
C ARG A 7 38.32 1.77 -52.08
N TYR A 8 38.28 1.49 -53.38
CA TYR A 8 39.20 2.11 -54.34
C TYR A 8 39.05 3.63 -54.38
N LEU A 9 37.82 4.15 -54.40
CA LEU A 9 37.59 5.60 -54.43
C LEU A 9 38.08 6.30 -53.16
N ILE A 10 37.90 5.69 -51.99
CA ILE A 10 38.33 6.28 -50.71
C ILE A 10 39.86 6.14 -50.54
N ASP A 11 40.40 4.94 -50.71
CA ASP A 11 41.80 4.65 -50.40
C ASP A 11 42.76 5.13 -51.51
N GLU A 12 42.42 4.92 -52.79
CA GLU A 12 43.31 5.22 -53.93
C GLU A 12 43.01 6.57 -54.59
N CYS A 13 41.74 6.99 -54.63
CA CYS A 13 41.35 8.29 -55.21
C CYS A 13 41.19 9.41 -54.16
N HIS A 14 41.38 9.11 -52.87
CA HIS A 14 41.32 10.05 -51.76
C HIS A 14 39.99 10.83 -51.66
N CYS A 15 38.86 10.21 -52.02
CA CYS A 15 37.54 10.78 -51.77
C CYS A 15 37.23 10.78 -50.26
N ASP A 16 36.72 11.89 -49.73
CA ASP A 16 36.35 11.99 -48.31
C ASP A 16 35.05 11.20 -48.04
N PRO A 17 35.06 10.16 -47.20
CA PRO A 17 33.85 9.40 -46.87
C PRO A 17 32.85 10.18 -45.99
N MET A 18 33.24 11.33 -45.44
CA MET A 18 32.40 12.21 -44.63
C MET A 18 31.66 13.26 -45.46
N ASP A 19 32.00 13.41 -46.74
CA ASP A 19 31.28 14.33 -47.62
C ASP A 19 29.80 13.93 -47.71
N THR A 20 28.94 14.94 -47.67
CA THR A 20 27.49 14.77 -47.68
C THR A 20 26.89 15.18 -49.02
N ASP A 21 25.83 14.46 -49.45
CA ASP A 21 24.99 14.91 -50.56
C ASP A 21 24.13 16.15 -50.17
N SER A 22 23.31 16.65 -51.10
CA SER A 22 22.43 17.81 -50.86
C SER A 22 21.38 17.61 -49.75
N PHE A 23 21.16 16.38 -49.33
CA PHE A 23 20.25 16.01 -48.25
C PHE A 23 20.99 15.72 -46.93
N GLY A 24 22.31 15.91 -46.89
CA GLY A 24 23.11 15.63 -45.70
C GLY A 24 23.51 14.16 -45.57
N HIS A 25 23.25 13.31 -46.57
CA HIS A 25 23.63 11.89 -46.46
C HIS A 25 25.12 11.71 -46.72
N THR A 26 25.82 11.13 -45.74
CA THR A 26 27.17 10.60 -45.91
C THR A 26 27.16 9.26 -46.68
N VAL A 27 28.35 8.79 -47.08
CA VAL A 27 28.52 7.45 -47.65
C VAL A 27 28.01 6.37 -46.70
N LEU A 28 28.12 6.58 -45.38
CA LEU A 28 27.62 5.65 -44.36
C LEU A 28 26.09 5.53 -44.39
N HIS A 29 25.35 6.63 -44.53
CA HIS A 29 23.89 6.60 -44.69
C HIS A 29 23.47 5.77 -45.90
N LYS A 30 24.14 5.97 -47.05
CA LYS A 30 23.85 5.21 -48.27
C LYS A 30 24.22 3.74 -48.14
N ALA A 31 25.37 3.41 -47.54
CA ALA A 31 25.77 2.03 -47.30
C ALA A 31 24.75 1.28 -46.44
N THR A 32 24.19 2.00 -45.45
CA THR A 32 23.17 1.50 -44.52
C THR A 32 21.82 1.26 -45.19
N ALA A 33 21.35 2.23 -45.99
CA ALA A 33 20.10 2.10 -46.75
C ALA A 33 20.15 0.96 -47.80
N ASN A 34 21.36 0.58 -48.24
CA ASN A 34 21.59 -0.54 -49.17
C ASN A 34 21.91 -1.87 -48.47
N ASP A 35 21.75 -1.94 -47.14
CA ASP A 35 22.00 -3.14 -46.33
C ASP A 35 23.41 -3.75 -46.50
N SER A 36 24.42 -2.90 -46.67
CA SER A 36 25.79 -3.34 -46.92
C SER A 36 26.63 -3.29 -45.63
N LEU A 37 26.49 -4.34 -44.80
CA LEU A 37 27.23 -4.45 -43.54
C LEU A 37 28.76 -4.35 -43.71
N ASP A 38 29.31 -4.97 -44.77
CA ASP A 38 30.75 -4.92 -45.05
C ASP A 38 31.25 -3.50 -45.39
N ALA A 39 30.45 -2.72 -46.11
CA ALA A 39 30.75 -1.32 -46.38
C ALA A 39 30.69 -0.49 -45.11
N MET A 40 29.68 -0.70 -44.26
CA MET A 40 29.56 0.01 -42.99
C MET A 40 30.71 -0.30 -42.03
N LYS A 41 31.05 -1.58 -41.85
CA LYS A 41 32.19 -2.01 -41.03
C LYS A 41 33.49 -1.39 -41.54
N TYR A 42 33.64 -1.30 -42.86
CA TYR A 42 34.79 -0.65 -43.46
C TYR A 42 34.85 0.84 -43.13
N LEU A 43 33.76 1.58 -43.34
CA LEU A 43 33.67 3.01 -43.10
C LEU A 43 33.87 3.37 -41.62
N ILE A 44 33.21 2.66 -40.70
CA ILE A 44 33.29 2.92 -39.27
C ILE A 44 34.66 2.54 -38.70
N ASN A 45 35.16 1.33 -39.01
CA ASN A 45 36.37 0.83 -38.33
C ASN A 45 37.67 1.34 -38.94
N ARG A 46 37.70 1.59 -40.26
CA ARG A 46 38.93 1.99 -40.96
C ARG A 46 39.01 3.48 -41.23
N HIS A 47 37.87 4.13 -41.46
CA HIS A 47 37.79 5.56 -41.77
C HIS A 47 37.12 6.39 -40.67
N HIS A 48 36.79 5.78 -39.53
CA HIS A 48 36.24 6.45 -38.35
C HIS A 48 34.97 7.28 -38.63
N CYS A 49 34.14 6.82 -39.58
CA CYS A 49 32.84 7.44 -39.81
C CYS A 49 31.97 7.34 -38.55
N ASP A 50 31.32 8.44 -38.19
CA ASP A 50 30.45 8.50 -37.01
C ASP A 50 29.14 7.72 -37.26
N PRO A 51 28.87 6.61 -36.53
CA PRO A 51 27.61 5.88 -36.66
C PRO A 51 26.41 6.64 -36.06
N LEU A 52 26.64 7.75 -35.36
CA LEU A 52 25.61 8.64 -34.82
C LEU A 52 25.33 9.85 -35.72
N ALA A 53 25.99 9.94 -36.87
CA ALA A 53 25.77 11.02 -37.82
C ALA A 53 24.29 11.11 -38.22
N THR A 54 23.82 12.34 -38.42
CA THR A 54 22.46 12.66 -38.85
C THR A 54 22.47 13.39 -40.19
N ASP A 55 21.44 13.16 -41.00
CA ASP A 55 21.20 13.93 -42.22
C ASP A 55 20.49 15.28 -41.95
N ASN A 56 20.07 15.99 -43.00
CA ASN A 56 19.42 17.29 -42.88
C ASN A 56 18.00 17.23 -42.25
N GLU A 57 17.40 16.04 -42.17
CA GLU A 57 16.13 15.79 -41.47
C GLU A 57 16.36 15.36 -40.00
N GLY A 58 17.62 15.31 -39.57
CA GLY A 58 17.99 14.80 -38.25
C GLY A 58 17.89 13.28 -38.15
N GLU A 59 17.81 12.57 -39.29
CA GLU A 59 17.73 11.11 -39.28
C GLU A 59 19.13 10.51 -39.14
N THR A 60 19.28 9.68 -38.11
CA THR A 60 20.46 8.88 -37.82
C THR A 60 20.67 7.75 -38.84
N VAL A 61 21.91 7.26 -38.91
CA VAL A 61 22.26 6.02 -39.61
C VAL A 61 21.33 4.86 -39.21
N LEU A 62 20.97 4.72 -37.92
CA LEU A 62 20.06 3.67 -37.46
C LEU A 62 18.62 3.82 -37.99
N GLN A 63 18.11 5.05 -38.12
CA GLN A 63 16.79 5.30 -38.74
C GLN A 63 16.80 4.96 -40.23
N HIS A 64 17.88 5.26 -40.96
CA HIS A 64 18.06 4.82 -42.35
C HIS A 64 18.07 3.29 -42.48
N ALA A 65 18.70 2.58 -41.53
CA ALA A 65 18.63 1.11 -41.48
C ALA A 65 17.19 0.62 -41.24
N ALA A 66 16.46 1.26 -40.33
CA ALA A 66 15.08 0.88 -40.00
C ALA A 66 14.08 1.13 -41.14
N LYS A 67 14.42 2.04 -42.08
CA LYS A 67 13.68 2.23 -43.33
C LYS A 67 13.92 1.15 -44.38
N GLY A 68 14.93 0.29 -44.22
CA GLY A 68 15.11 -0.90 -45.05
C GLY A 68 14.21 -2.05 -44.59
N SER A 69 13.78 -2.94 -45.50
CA SER A 69 12.90 -4.06 -45.13
C SER A 69 13.64 -5.30 -44.61
N GLN A 70 14.96 -5.40 -44.83
CA GLN A 70 15.78 -6.58 -44.51
C GLN A 70 17.06 -6.26 -43.72
N SER A 71 17.26 -5.03 -43.26
CA SER A 71 18.52 -4.54 -42.69
C SER A 71 18.83 -5.02 -41.26
N LEU A 72 18.57 -6.28 -40.95
CA LEU A 72 18.61 -6.83 -39.58
C LEU A 72 20.03 -6.88 -39.01
N ASP A 73 21.00 -7.34 -39.80
CA ASP A 73 22.38 -7.48 -39.35
C ASP A 73 23.05 -6.12 -39.16
N VAL A 74 22.69 -5.15 -40.01
CA VAL A 74 23.07 -3.75 -39.88
C VAL A 74 22.51 -3.13 -38.60
N ILE A 75 21.21 -3.30 -38.32
CA ILE A 75 20.59 -2.80 -37.09
C ILE A 75 21.25 -3.40 -35.85
N LYS A 76 21.47 -4.72 -35.84
CA LYS A 76 22.15 -5.41 -34.73
C LYS A 76 23.57 -4.89 -34.52
N TYR A 77 24.33 -4.68 -35.60
CA TYR A 77 25.68 -4.12 -35.52
C TYR A 77 25.68 -2.70 -34.95
N LEU A 78 24.79 -1.83 -35.44
CA LEU A 78 24.68 -0.44 -34.95
C LEU A 78 24.30 -0.39 -33.46
N ILE A 79 23.31 -1.18 -33.03
CA ILE A 79 22.83 -1.14 -31.64
C ILE A 79 23.80 -1.83 -30.67
N ASN A 80 24.38 -2.97 -31.05
CA ASN A 80 25.15 -3.81 -30.12
C ASN A 80 26.65 -3.54 -30.16
N GLU A 81 27.21 -3.21 -31.33
CA GLU A 81 28.65 -2.97 -31.48
C GLU A 81 28.98 -1.47 -31.53
N CYS A 82 28.11 -0.65 -32.14
CA CYS A 82 28.34 0.79 -32.23
C CYS A 82 27.65 1.60 -31.11
N ASN A 83 26.89 0.95 -30.21
CA ASN A 83 26.14 1.58 -29.12
C ASN A 83 25.19 2.71 -29.59
N CYS A 84 24.64 2.61 -30.80
CA CYS A 84 23.60 3.53 -31.26
C CYS A 84 22.35 3.39 -30.38
N ASP A 85 21.84 4.52 -29.87
CA ASP A 85 20.61 4.54 -29.07
C ASP A 85 19.38 4.43 -29.98
N PRO A 86 18.60 3.33 -29.89
CA PRO A 86 17.39 3.15 -30.70
C PRO A 86 16.21 4.04 -30.28
N MET A 87 16.39 4.88 -29.26
CA MET A 87 15.41 5.90 -28.85
C MET A 87 15.74 7.30 -29.38
N THR A 88 16.83 7.46 -30.14
CA THR A 88 17.14 8.74 -30.81
C THR A 88 16.02 9.11 -31.78
N VAL A 89 15.61 10.38 -31.76
CA VAL A 89 14.51 10.92 -32.55
C VAL A 89 14.99 11.88 -33.63
N ASP A 90 14.29 11.90 -34.76
CA ASP A 90 14.49 12.89 -35.83
C ASP A 90 13.70 14.20 -35.57
N TRP A 91 13.68 15.11 -36.54
CA TRP A 91 12.89 16.36 -36.48
C TRP A 91 11.38 16.20 -36.31
N ARG A 92 10.81 15.03 -36.64
CA ARG A 92 9.40 14.69 -36.43
C ARG A 92 9.15 14.05 -35.08
N GLY A 93 10.21 13.78 -34.31
CA GLY A 93 10.12 13.02 -33.07
C GLY A 93 10.06 11.50 -33.31
N TRP A 94 10.37 11.02 -34.52
CA TRP A 94 10.28 9.60 -34.86
C TRP A 94 11.51 8.84 -34.41
N THR A 95 11.30 7.73 -33.71
CA THR A 95 12.36 6.73 -33.43
C THR A 95 12.54 5.77 -34.63
N PRO A 96 13.63 4.98 -34.70
CA PRO A 96 13.75 3.85 -35.63
C PRO A 96 12.50 2.95 -35.66
N LEU A 97 11.85 2.73 -34.52
CA LEU A 97 10.63 1.91 -34.42
C LEU A 97 9.42 2.58 -35.10
N HIS A 98 9.28 3.91 -35.04
CA HIS A 98 8.24 4.64 -35.78
C HIS A 98 8.40 4.43 -37.29
N ASN A 99 9.63 4.60 -37.81
CA ASN A 99 9.94 4.39 -39.23
C ASN A 99 9.59 2.97 -39.71
N ALA A 100 10.04 1.95 -38.97
CA ALA A 100 9.78 0.55 -39.31
C ALA A 100 8.28 0.21 -39.24
N ALA A 101 7.55 0.75 -38.27
CA ALA A 101 6.12 0.53 -38.11
C ALA A 101 5.30 1.20 -39.22
N TYR A 102 5.63 2.46 -39.56
CA TYR A 102 4.98 3.22 -40.63
C TYR A 102 5.15 2.54 -41.99
N LEU A 103 6.34 1.99 -42.27
CA LEU A 103 6.64 1.29 -43.52
C LEU A 103 6.15 -0.17 -43.56
N GLY A 104 5.65 -0.71 -42.44
CA GLY A 104 5.18 -2.09 -42.36
C GLY A 104 6.30 -3.14 -42.39
N HIS A 105 7.53 -2.78 -41.98
CA HIS A 105 8.69 -3.68 -42.04
C HIS A 105 8.74 -4.64 -40.85
N SER A 106 7.93 -5.70 -40.90
CA SER A 106 7.75 -6.70 -39.83
C SER A 106 9.06 -7.21 -39.21
N ALA A 107 10.02 -7.65 -40.04
CA ALA A 107 11.28 -8.21 -39.53
C ALA A 107 12.11 -7.19 -38.76
N VAL A 108 12.08 -5.92 -39.19
CA VAL A 108 12.78 -4.82 -38.52
C VAL A 108 12.09 -4.45 -37.21
N VAL A 109 10.75 -4.37 -37.19
CA VAL A 109 9.98 -4.15 -35.96
C VAL A 109 10.30 -5.22 -34.92
N GLU A 110 10.29 -6.50 -35.32
CA GLU A 110 10.64 -7.61 -34.43
C GLU A 110 12.08 -7.51 -33.93
N CYS A 111 13.04 -7.18 -34.80
CA CYS A 111 14.44 -7.02 -34.43
C CYS A 111 14.64 -5.89 -33.43
N LEU A 112 14.03 -4.72 -33.66
CA LEU A 112 14.13 -3.57 -32.78
C LEU A 112 13.50 -3.85 -31.41
N LEU A 113 12.31 -4.45 -31.36
CA LEU A 113 11.66 -4.81 -30.08
C LEU A 113 12.43 -5.89 -29.31
N SER A 114 13.03 -6.86 -30.01
CA SER A 114 13.85 -7.91 -29.40
C SER A 114 15.10 -7.39 -28.67
N THR A 115 15.52 -6.15 -28.94
CA THR A 115 16.64 -5.54 -28.21
C THR A 115 16.29 -5.19 -26.76
N GLY A 116 15.00 -5.05 -26.43
CA GLY A 116 14.53 -4.57 -25.12
C GLY A 116 14.87 -3.10 -24.82
N LYS A 117 15.49 -2.38 -25.77
CA LYS A 117 15.91 -0.97 -25.63
C LYS A 117 14.92 0.01 -26.26
N CYS A 118 13.99 -0.47 -27.07
CA CYS A 118 13.00 0.35 -27.76
C CYS A 118 11.72 0.48 -26.93
N ASP A 119 11.14 1.68 -26.90
CA ASP A 119 9.84 1.93 -26.28
C ASP A 119 8.72 1.99 -27.34
N PRO A 120 7.80 1.01 -27.39
CA PRO A 120 6.68 0.99 -28.33
C PRO A 120 5.59 2.04 -28.04
N LEU A 121 5.68 2.77 -26.93
CA LEU A 121 4.77 3.86 -26.54
C LEU A 121 5.39 5.25 -26.66
N ALA A 122 6.62 5.35 -27.16
CA ALA A 122 7.23 6.62 -27.52
C ALA A 122 6.29 7.43 -28.43
N LYS A 123 6.15 8.73 -28.15
CA LYS A 123 5.29 9.62 -28.94
C LYS A 123 6.12 10.52 -29.85
N ASP A 124 5.68 10.64 -31.10
CA ASP A 124 6.20 11.65 -32.02
C ASP A 124 5.69 13.07 -31.68
N ASN A 125 6.10 14.06 -32.48
CA ASN A 125 5.68 15.45 -32.30
C ASN A 125 4.18 15.67 -32.55
N GLU A 126 3.50 14.73 -33.21
CA GLU A 126 2.03 14.72 -33.40
C GLU A 126 1.31 13.91 -32.30
N GLY A 127 2.05 13.34 -31.34
CA GLY A 127 1.53 12.53 -30.26
C GLY A 127 1.23 11.08 -30.62
N ARG A 128 1.65 10.62 -31.82
CA ARG A 128 1.42 9.26 -32.32
C ARG A 128 2.50 8.30 -31.84
N THR A 129 2.13 7.05 -31.55
CA THR A 129 3.07 5.97 -31.21
C THR A 129 3.40 5.09 -32.41
N PRO A 130 4.50 4.31 -32.38
CA PRO A 130 4.78 3.32 -33.43
C PRO A 130 3.62 2.35 -33.66
N LEU A 131 2.93 1.94 -32.59
CA LEU A 131 1.75 1.09 -32.68
C LEU A 131 0.59 1.76 -33.43
N GLN A 132 0.35 3.06 -33.20
CA GLN A 132 -0.68 3.80 -33.93
C GLN A 132 -0.34 3.93 -35.42
N LEU A 133 0.92 4.22 -35.75
CA LEU A 133 1.39 4.24 -37.14
C LEU A 133 1.21 2.86 -37.81
N ALA A 134 1.55 1.76 -37.13
CA ALA A 134 1.33 0.41 -37.63
C ALA A 134 -0.16 0.12 -37.99
N LYS A 135 -1.10 0.67 -37.21
CA LYS A 135 -2.55 0.53 -37.50
C LYS A 135 -2.98 1.36 -38.71
N GLU A 136 -2.48 2.59 -38.82
CA GLU A 136 -2.73 3.43 -40.00
C GLU A 136 -2.22 2.74 -41.26
N THR A 137 -1.02 2.17 -41.19
CA THR A 137 -0.39 1.37 -42.26
C THR A 137 -1.24 0.14 -42.64
N LYS A 138 -1.79 -0.59 -41.66
CA LYS A 138 -2.76 -1.70 -41.89
C LYS A 138 -4.00 -1.21 -42.65
N LYS A 139 -4.56 -0.05 -42.28
CA LYS A 139 -5.75 0.53 -42.95
C LYS A 139 -5.48 0.89 -44.42
N ILE A 140 -4.23 1.21 -44.76
CA ILE A 140 -3.80 1.58 -46.12
C ILE A 140 -3.41 0.32 -46.96
N GLY A 141 -3.46 -0.89 -46.38
CA GLY A 141 -3.24 -2.16 -47.09
C GLY A 141 -1.78 -2.62 -47.17
N LEU A 142 -0.90 -2.02 -46.36
CA LEU A 142 0.49 -2.47 -46.19
C LEU A 142 0.58 -3.64 -45.19
N THR A 143 1.76 -4.26 -45.06
CA THR A 143 1.99 -5.44 -44.21
C THR A 143 1.58 -5.21 -42.76
N ASN A 144 0.84 -6.16 -42.18
CA ASN A 144 0.34 -6.07 -40.80
C ASN A 144 1.45 -6.39 -39.78
N THR A 145 1.95 -5.36 -39.09
CA THR A 145 2.97 -5.48 -38.03
C THR A 145 2.36 -5.60 -36.62
N LEU A 146 1.04 -5.45 -36.45
CA LEU A 146 0.37 -5.52 -35.15
C LEU A 146 0.59 -6.83 -34.37
N PRO A 147 0.60 -8.03 -35.00
CA PRO A 147 0.87 -9.28 -34.28
C PRO A 147 2.25 -9.30 -33.59
N ILE A 148 3.21 -8.53 -34.11
CA ILE A 148 4.55 -8.44 -33.54
C ILE A 148 4.51 -7.62 -32.26
N PHE A 149 3.84 -6.46 -32.26
CA PHE A 149 3.63 -5.68 -31.03
C PHE A 149 2.95 -6.50 -29.94
N LYS A 150 1.97 -7.34 -30.31
CA LYS A 150 1.32 -8.27 -29.38
C LYS A 150 2.31 -9.27 -28.78
N LYS A 151 3.16 -9.92 -29.60
CA LYS A 151 4.22 -10.83 -29.13
C LYS A 151 5.17 -10.18 -28.11
N PHE A 152 5.37 -8.88 -28.21
CA PHE A 152 6.22 -8.11 -27.31
C PHE A 152 5.43 -7.29 -26.28
N GLY A 153 4.18 -7.67 -25.98
CA GLY A 153 3.34 -7.00 -24.99
C GLY A 153 3.93 -6.99 -23.58
N ASP A 154 4.82 -7.93 -23.25
CA ASP A 154 5.50 -7.97 -21.94
C ASP A 154 6.67 -7.00 -21.81
N ILE A 155 7.08 -6.34 -22.91
CA ILE A 155 8.14 -5.33 -22.85
C ILE A 155 7.74 -4.22 -21.89
N LYS A 156 8.64 -3.94 -20.95
CA LYS A 156 8.53 -2.85 -20.00
C LYS A 156 8.67 -1.50 -20.72
N SER A 157 7.67 -0.65 -20.59
CA SER A 157 7.69 0.72 -21.10
C SER A 157 8.32 1.65 -20.07
N SER A 158 9.08 2.64 -20.57
CA SER A 158 9.61 3.74 -19.76
C SER A 158 8.61 4.88 -19.61
N HIS A 159 7.62 4.94 -20.50
CA HIS A 159 6.50 5.86 -20.38
C HIS A 159 5.57 5.35 -19.28
N PRO A 160 5.23 6.18 -18.27
CA PRO A 160 4.24 5.81 -17.27
C PRO A 160 2.85 5.74 -17.92
N ILE A 161 2.09 4.66 -17.70
CA ILE A 161 0.62 4.73 -17.75
C ILE A 161 0.27 5.92 -16.89
N HIS A 162 -0.42 6.94 -17.44
CA HIS A 162 -0.80 8.19 -16.78
C HIS A 162 -0.58 8.10 -15.26
N SER A 163 0.62 8.44 -14.77
CA SER A 163 1.01 8.04 -13.41
C SER A 163 0.31 8.96 -12.43
N TYR A 164 -0.93 8.61 -12.16
CA TYR A 164 -1.77 9.27 -11.20
C TYR A 164 -1.13 9.11 -9.83
N VAL A 165 -0.81 10.23 -9.20
CA VAL A 165 -0.40 10.26 -7.80
C VAL A 165 -1.65 10.45 -6.96
N ASN A 166 -1.82 9.60 -5.95
CA ASN A 166 -2.90 9.74 -4.99
C ASN A 166 -2.61 10.94 -4.07
N VAL A 167 -3.49 11.93 -4.08
CA VAL A 167 -3.47 13.08 -3.17
C VAL A 167 -4.66 12.95 -2.22
N LEU A 168 -4.40 12.73 -0.94
CA LEU A 168 -5.42 12.46 0.07
C LEU A 168 -5.64 13.70 0.92
N LEU A 169 -6.82 14.29 0.82
CA LEU A 169 -7.20 15.49 1.55
C LEU A 169 -7.95 15.12 2.82
N VAL A 170 -7.35 15.38 3.98
CA VAL A 170 -7.87 15.00 5.30
C VAL A 170 -7.94 16.19 6.24
N GLY A 171 -8.83 16.15 7.23
CA GLY A 171 -9.05 17.26 8.16
C GLY A 171 -10.50 17.37 8.63
N ASN A 172 -10.72 18.12 9.71
CA ASN A 172 -12.05 18.21 10.34
C ASN A 172 -13.11 18.91 9.45
N PRO A 173 -14.41 18.74 9.76
CA PRO A 173 -15.48 19.42 9.02
C PRO A 173 -15.30 20.93 9.14
N GLY A 174 -15.55 21.66 8.06
CA GLY A 174 -15.38 23.12 8.03
C GLY A 174 -13.93 23.61 8.00
N ALA A 175 -12.92 22.73 7.95
CA ALA A 175 -11.52 23.16 7.88
C ALA A 175 -11.10 23.82 6.54
N GLY A 176 -11.97 23.78 5.52
CA GLY A 176 -11.70 24.34 4.19
C GLY A 176 -11.23 23.33 3.14
N LYS A 177 -11.45 22.03 3.36
CA LYS A 177 -11.06 20.94 2.43
C LYS A 177 -11.69 21.11 1.04
N SER A 178 -13.01 21.19 0.96
CA SER A 178 -13.72 21.32 -0.32
C SER A 178 -13.32 22.59 -1.07
N THR A 179 -13.08 23.69 -0.36
CA THR A 179 -12.52 24.93 -0.93
C THR A 179 -11.15 24.69 -1.56
N LEU A 180 -10.24 23.99 -0.87
CA LEU A 180 -8.92 23.65 -1.40
C LEU A 180 -9.01 22.70 -2.60
N SER A 181 -9.90 21.71 -2.55
CA SER A 181 -10.16 20.77 -3.63
C SER A 181 -10.61 21.50 -4.91
N HIS A 182 -11.56 22.43 -4.78
CA HIS A 182 -11.99 23.28 -5.88
C HIS A 182 -10.84 24.11 -6.46
N VAL A 183 -9.97 24.68 -5.63
CA VAL A 183 -8.83 25.46 -6.11
C VAL A 183 -7.84 24.61 -6.91
N ILE A 184 -7.53 23.40 -6.44
CA ILE A 184 -6.66 22.47 -7.18
C ILE A 184 -7.29 22.09 -8.54
N ASN A 185 -8.61 21.92 -8.58
CA ASN A 185 -9.34 21.61 -9.80
C ASN A 185 -9.39 22.80 -10.79
N ASP A 186 -9.67 24.00 -10.29
CA ASP A 186 -9.75 25.21 -11.13
C ASP A 186 -8.38 25.61 -11.67
N THR A 187 -7.29 25.42 -10.91
CA THR A 187 -5.93 25.63 -11.43
C THR A 187 -5.53 24.63 -12.50
N ALA A 188 -6.11 23.42 -12.51
CA ALA A 188 -5.87 22.43 -13.56
C ALA A 188 -6.47 22.86 -14.92
N THR A 189 -7.64 23.53 -14.90
CA THR A 189 -8.39 23.93 -16.11
C THR A 189 -7.92 25.24 -16.76
N ALA A 190 -6.83 25.84 -16.26
CA ALA A 190 -6.25 27.12 -16.72
C ALA A 190 -7.17 28.36 -16.56
N SER A 191 -8.33 28.22 -15.93
CA SER A 191 -9.26 29.31 -15.63
C SER A 191 -8.84 30.03 -14.34
N ILE A 192 -7.76 30.82 -14.38
CA ILE A 192 -7.49 31.76 -13.28
C ILE A 192 -8.50 32.91 -13.39
N VAL A 193 -9.68 32.74 -12.81
CA VAL A 193 -10.52 33.89 -12.46
C VAL A 193 -9.85 34.53 -11.24
N LEU A 194 -9.33 35.75 -11.40
CA LEU A 194 -8.86 36.61 -10.32
C LEU A 194 -10.02 36.84 -9.32
N GLY A 195 -10.10 35.99 -8.29
CA GLY A 195 -11.14 36.00 -7.27
C GLY A 195 -10.60 35.67 -5.89
N SER A 196 -11.36 36.02 -4.85
CA SER A 196 -11.11 35.57 -3.48
C SER A 196 -11.63 34.13 -3.31
N PHE A 197 -11.01 33.27 -2.48
CA PHE A 197 -11.61 31.95 -2.19
C PHE A 197 -13.02 32.07 -1.58
N ARG A 198 -13.37 33.24 -1.02
CA ARG A 198 -14.73 33.55 -0.53
C ARG A 198 -15.79 33.68 -1.63
N ASN A 199 -15.37 33.87 -2.89
CA ASN A 199 -16.26 34.00 -4.05
C ASN A 199 -16.52 32.67 -4.77
N VAL A 200 -16.13 31.52 -4.19
CA VAL A 200 -16.60 30.20 -4.64
C VAL A 200 -18.07 30.06 -4.22
N GLY A 201 -18.92 30.88 -4.84
CA GLY A 201 -20.36 30.93 -4.69
C GLY A 201 -21.01 29.92 -5.61
N GLY A 202 -20.95 28.66 -5.21
CA GLY A 202 -21.73 27.57 -5.77
C GLY A 202 -22.09 26.68 -4.60
N VAL A 203 -23.35 26.24 -4.53
CA VAL A 203 -23.88 25.37 -3.48
C VAL A 203 -22.86 24.28 -3.18
N VAL A 204 -22.09 24.43 -2.10
CA VAL A 204 -21.35 23.32 -1.49
C VAL A 204 -22.45 22.49 -0.87
N VAL A 205 -23.08 21.65 -1.70
CA VAL A 205 -23.87 20.54 -1.19
C VAL A 205 -22.90 19.82 -0.25
N PRO A 206 -23.26 19.56 1.01
CA PRO A 206 -22.50 18.66 1.85
C PRO A 206 -22.59 17.25 1.26
N CYS A 207 -21.99 17.07 0.08
CA CYS A 207 -21.61 15.77 -0.44
C CYS A 207 -20.37 15.41 0.38
N THR A 208 -20.29 14.27 1.03
CA THR A 208 -20.90 13.01 0.66
C THR A 208 -20.74 12.12 1.87
N ALA A 209 -21.70 11.25 2.09
CA ALA A 209 -21.34 10.02 2.73
C ALA A 209 -20.33 9.32 1.80
N GLY A 210 -19.03 9.29 2.15
CA GLY A 210 -17.97 8.65 1.34
C GLY A 210 -16.82 9.55 0.88
N ILE A 211 -15.97 8.99 0.02
CA ILE A 211 -14.74 9.60 -0.52
C ILE A 211 -14.94 9.81 -2.02
N ILE A 212 -14.92 11.06 -2.48
CA ILE A 212 -15.00 11.37 -3.92
C ILE A 212 -13.59 11.53 -4.48
N PRO A 213 -13.13 10.63 -5.38
CA PRO A 213 -11.91 10.84 -6.13
C PRO A 213 -12.15 11.68 -7.39
N TYR A 214 -11.27 12.65 -7.64
CA TYR A 214 -11.21 13.44 -8.87
C TYR A 214 -9.93 13.10 -9.64
N LYS A 215 -10.05 12.55 -10.85
CA LYS A 215 -8.92 12.40 -11.77
C LYS A 215 -8.64 13.77 -12.40
N LEU A 216 -7.46 14.33 -12.13
CA LEU A 216 -7.05 15.64 -12.63
C LEU A 216 -5.76 15.52 -13.45
N GLN A 217 -5.76 16.13 -14.63
CA GLN A 217 -4.55 16.34 -15.44
C GLN A 217 -4.09 17.78 -15.22
N HIS A 218 -3.05 17.96 -14.41
CA HIS A 218 -2.56 19.29 -14.04
C HIS A 218 -1.22 19.59 -14.71
N ARG A 219 -1.04 20.77 -15.29
CA ARG A 219 0.20 21.15 -16.00
C ARG A 219 1.45 21.10 -15.11
N THR A 220 1.34 21.59 -13.87
CA THR A 220 2.46 21.59 -12.89
C THR A 220 2.49 20.39 -11.95
N LEU A 221 1.34 19.87 -11.50
CA LEU A 221 1.29 18.74 -10.59
C LEU A 221 1.38 17.40 -11.30
N GLY A 222 1.20 17.33 -12.63
CA GLY A 222 1.03 16.10 -13.40
C GLY A 222 -0.36 15.47 -13.20
N ASN A 223 -0.50 14.19 -13.56
CA ASN A 223 -1.74 13.44 -13.35
C ASN A 223 -1.89 13.11 -11.85
N ILE A 224 -2.98 13.52 -11.23
CA ILE A 224 -3.28 13.25 -9.81
C ILE A 224 -4.70 12.72 -9.64
N ILE A 225 -4.90 11.85 -8.64
CA ILE A 225 -6.23 11.50 -8.15
C ILE A 225 -6.38 12.18 -6.79
N LEU A 226 -7.26 13.18 -6.73
CA LEU A 226 -7.54 13.90 -5.50
C LEU A 226 -8.70 13.24 -4.76
N HIS A 227 -8.47 12.74 -3.56
CA HIS A 227 -9.47 12.12 -2.69
C HIS A 227 -9.88 13.11 -1.59
N ASP A 228 -11.12 13.59 -1.60
CA ASP A 228 -11.65 14.44 -0.52
C ASP A 228 -12.33 13.55 0.55
N PHE A 229 -11.69 13.41 1.71
CA PHE A 229 -12.22 12.62 2.82
C PHE A 229 -13.19 13.46 3.65
N ALA A 230 -14.29 12.85 4.09
CA ALA A 230 -15.19 13.50 5.04
C ALA A 230 -14.42 13.84 6.34
N GLY A 231 -14.77 14.96 6.99
CA GLY A 231 -14.10 15.34 8.23
C GLY A 231 -14.66 14.68 9.49
N HIS A 232 -15.77 13.96 9.38
CA HIS A 232 -16.51 13.45 10.53
C HIS A 232 -15.80 12.24 11.15
N SER A 233 -15.78 12.22 12.48
CA SER A 233 -15.03 11.21 13.24
C SER A 233 -15.56 9.80 13.09
N GLU A 234 -16.85 9.70 12.79
CA GLU A 234 -17.61 8.49 12.55
C GLU A 234 -17.10 7.72 11.31
N TYR A 235 -16.48 8.41 10.36
CA TYR A 235 -15.85 7.78 9.20
C TYR A 235 -14.38 7.41 9.42
N TYR A 236 -13.75 7.69 10.57
CA TYR A 236 -12.32 7.41 10.72
C TYR A 236 -11.97 5.92 10.51
N SER A 237 -12.85 5.00 10.92
CA SER A 237 -12.66 3.57 10.70
C SER A 237 -12.67 3.23 9.21
N SER A 238 -13.66 3.72 8.46
CA SER A 238 -13.77 3.50 7.03
C SER A 238 -12.68 4.25 6.24
N HIS A 239 -12.35 5.49 6.62
CA HIS A 239 -11.26 6.25 6.00
C HIS A 239 -9.92 5.55 6.14
N SER A 240 -9.59 5.00 7.31
CA SER A 240 -8.33 4.29 7.49
C SER A 240 -8.26 3.05 6.60
N ALA A 241 -9.35 2.27 6.51
CA ALA A 241 -9.45 1.12 5.59
C ALA A 241 -9.28 1.51 4.13
N VAL A 242 -9.88 2.65 3.73
CA VAL A 242 -9.75 3.15 2.36
C VAL A 242 -8.34 3.66 2.08
N ILE A 243 -7.74 4.40 3.00
CA ILE A 243 -6.36 4.88 2.86
C ILE A 243 -5.41 3.69 2.68
N GLU A 244 -5.50 2.66 3.51
CA GLU A 244 -4.65 1.47 3.38
C GLU A 244 -4.81 0.81 2.00
N ASN A 245 -6.05 0.57 1.57
CA ASN A 245 -6.33 -0.05 0.26
C ASN A 245 -5.92 0.84 -0.93
N LEU A 246 -5.91 2.16 -0.78
CA LEU A 246 -5.40 3.08 -1.81
C LEU A 246 -3.86 3.07 -1.86
N LEU A 247 -3.19 2.85 -0.72
CA LEU A 247 -1.74 2.91 -0.60
C LEU A 247 -1.02 1.55 -0.74
N GLN A 248 -1.75 0.42 -0.74
CA GLN A 248 -1.24 -0.96 -0.80
C GLN A 248 -0.15 -1.24 -1.85
N GLY A 249 -0.07 -0.48 -2.95
CA GLY A 249 1.05 -0.53 -3.89
C GLY A 249 1.39 0.83 -4.53
N SER A 250 0.97 1.93 -3.89
CA SER A 250 1.22 3.29 -4.37
C SER A 250 1.55 4.24 -3.23
N GLY A 251 2.59 5.05 -3.39
CA GLY A 251 2.84 6.17 -2.48
C GLY A 251 1.77 7.24 -2.68
N GLY A 252 1.50 8.03 -1.65
CA GLY A 252 0.53 9.12 -1.70
C GLY A 252 1.06 10.41 -1.08
N VAL A 253 0.43 11.53 -1.44
CA VAL A 253 0.61 12.81 -0.75
C VAL A 253 -0.58 13.07 0.14
N PHE A 254 -0.35 13.13 1.45
CA PHE A 254 -1.36 13.52 2.43
C PHE A 254 -1.37 15.03 2.63
N LEU A 255 -2.55 15.63 2.50
CA LEU A 255 -2.80 17.04 2.78
C LEU A 255 -3.67 17.13 4.04
N ILE A 256 -3.06 17.48 5.18
CA ILE A 256 -3.78 17.64 6.46
C ILE A 256 -4.22 19.09 6.62
N VAL A 257 -5.52 19.37 6.48
CA VAL A 257 -6.09 20.72 6.63
C VAL A 257 -6.55 20.95 8.08
N VAL A 258 -5.92 21.92 8.73
CA VAL A 258 -6.19 22.30 10.12
C VAL A 258 -6.77 23.70 10.18
N ASN A 259 -7.95 23.83 10.79
CA ASN A 259 -8.54 25.13 11.10
C ASN A 259 -7.93 25.72 12.38
N ILE A 260 -7.16 26.79 12.25
CA ILE A 260 -6.53 27.45 13.40
C ILE A 260 -7.51 28.15 14.35
N LEU A 261 -8.73 28.44 13.88
CA LEU A 261 -9.79 29.10 14.65
C LEU A 261 -10.54 28.14 15.57
N ASP A 262 -10.36 26.83 15.40
CA ASP A 262 -10.99 25.84 16.26
C ASP A 262 -10.55 26.00 17.73
N LYS A 263 -11.32 25.43 18.65
CA LYS A 263 -11.06 25.45 20.10
C LYS A 263 -9.77 24.69 20.44
N GLU A 264 -9.51 23.57 19.78
CA GLU A 264 -8.35 22.69 20.06
C GLU A 264 -7.62 22.24 18.78
N PRO A 265 -7.04 23.16 17.97
CA PRO A 265 -6.42 22.82 16.69
C PRO A 265 -5.22 21.89 16.83
N VAL A 266 -4.50 21.98 17.96
CA VAL A 266 -3.37 21.10 18.30
C VAL A 266 -3.83 19.66 18.54
N LYS A 267 -4.93 19.47 19.30
CA LYS A 267 -5.51 18.13 19.54
C LYS A 267 -5.91 17.50 18.21
N GLN A 268 -6.55 18.27 17.33
CA GLN A 268 -6.98 17.81 16.00
C GLN A 268 -5.81 17.47 15.08
N LEU A 269 -4.75 18.30 15.08
CA LEU A 269 -3.55 18.01 14.32
C LEU A 269 -2.89 16.71 14.79
N HIS A 270 -2.76 16.50 16.10
CA HIS A 270 -2.27 15.21 16.63
C HIS A 270 -3.16 14.04 16.25
N GLN A 271 -4.48 14.24 16.20
CA GLN A 271 -5.41 13.20 15.77
C GLN A 271 -5.16 12.76 14.33
N TRP A 272 -5.12 13.71 13.40
CA TRP A 272 -4.87 13.40 12.00
C TRP A 272 -3.45 12.91 11.74
N LEU A 273 -2.44 13.48 12.41
CA LEU A 273 -1.06 13.00 12.29
C LEU A 273 -0.92 11.56 12.78
N THR A 274 -1.59 11.17 13.87
CA THR A 274 -1.55 9.78 14.36
C THR A 274 -2.14 8.82 13.31
N VAL A 275 -3.28 9.17 12.72
CA VAL A 275 -3.91 8.33 11.67
C VAL A 275 -3.03 8.28 10.42
N VAL A 276 -2.63 9.44 9.89
CA VAL A 276 -1.83 9.54 8.66
C VAL A 276 -0.47 8.87 8.81
N THR A 277 0.22 9.04 9.94
CA THR A 277 1.54 8.44 10.16
C THR A 277 1.47 6.93 10.25
N ASN A 278 0.45 6.38 10.94
CA ASN A 278 0.22 4.93 10.97
C ASN A 278 -0.03 4.38 9.57
N GLU A 279 -0.92 5.00 8.79
CA GLU A 279 -1.23 4.50 7.45
C GLU A 279 -0.08 4.72 6.45
N ALA A 280 0.65 5.83 6.54
CA ALA A 280 1.82 6.10 5.71
C ALA A 280 2.99 5.13 5.99
N GLN A 281 3.14 4.65 7.24
CA GLN A 281 4.15 3.65 7.59
C GLN A 281 3.82 2.25 7.06
N LYS A 282 2.53 1.91 6.93
CA LYS A 282 2.08 0.64 6.34
C LYS A 282 2.25 0.60 4.83
N ALA A 283 2.28 1.76 4.17
CA ALA A 283 2.44 1.84 2.73
C ALA A 283 3.80 1.30 2.27
N LEU A 284 3.80 0.45 1.23
CA LEU A 284 5.04 -0.10 0.65
C LEU A 284 5.95 0.98 0.04
N ASN A 285 5.37 2.12 -0.35
CA ASN A 285 6.04 3.20 -1.05
C ASN A 285 6.07 4.48 -0.22
N GLN A 286 7.07 5.33 -0.48
CA GLN A 286 7.23 6.60 0.23
C GLN A 286 6.00 7.50 0.09
N CYS A 287 5.43 7.89 1.22
CA CYS A 287 4.37 8.89 1.31
C CYS A 287 4.93 10.24 1.77
N HIS A 288 4.30 11.33 1.33
CA HIS A 288 4.64 12.69 1.76
C HIS A 288 3.48 13.27 2.57
N VAL A 289 3.77 13.96 3.67
CA VAL A 289 2.77 14.59 4.52
C VAL A 289 2.97 16.10 4.51
N ILE A 290 1.95 16.83 4.07
CA ILE A 290 1.92 18.29 4.02
C ILE A 290 0.79 18.79 4.91
N VAL A 291 1.13 19.53 5.97
CA VAL A 291 0.17 20.16 6.88
C VAL A 291 -0.19 21.54 6.36
N ILE A 292 -1.48 21.78 6.16
CA ILE A 292 -2.06 23.03 5.68
C ILE A 292 -2.80 23.69 6.84
N VAL A 293 -2.30 24.84 7.27
CA VAL A 293 -3.00 25.65 8.28
C VAL A 293 -3.92 26.64 7.55
N SER A 294 -5.23 26.47 7.70
CA SER A 294 -6.27 27.31 7.09
C SER A 294 -6.74 28.42 8.05
N HIS A 295 -7.46 29.41 7.52
CA HIS A 295 -8.03 30.55 8.27
C HIS A 295 -7.02 31.36 9.09
N VAL A 296 -5.72 31.29 8.72
CA VAL A 296 -4.63 32.09 9.32
C VAL A 296 -4.93 33.60 9.24
N ASP A 297 -5.80 33.92 8.30
CA ASP A 297 -6.20 35.23 7.86
C ASP A 297 -7.46 35.77 8.56
N GLU A 298 -8.02 35.06 9.55
CA GLU A 298 -9.12 35.55 10.39
C GLU A 298 -8.68 35.88 11.82
N ILE A 299 -7.42 35.57 12.18
CA ILE A 299 -6.81 35.85 13.49
C ILE A 299 -6.43 37.35 13.66
N PHE A 300 -6.97 38.25 12.84
CA PHE A 300 -6.57 39.67 12.83
C PHE A 300 -6.90 40.46 14.10
N THR A 301 -7.61 39.86 15.05
CA THR A 301 -8.00 40.53 16.30
C THR A 301 -6.97 40.41 17.42
N ASN A 302 -6.02 39.44 17.39
CA ASN A 302 -4.98 39.29 18.42
C ASN A 302 -3.63 38.73 17.89
N PRO A 303 -2.60 39.58 17.68
CA PRO A 303 -1.28 39.16 17.16
C PRO A 303 -0.53 38.16 18.05
N PHE A 304 -0.77 38.19 19.38
CA PHE A 304 -0.08 37.32 20.34
C PHE A 304 -0.61 35.89 20.28
N GLU A 305 -1.94 35.72 20.22
CA GLU A 305 -2.57 34.40 20.03
C GLU A 305 -2.19 33.77 18.69
N ARG A 306 -2.12 34.58 17.62
CA ARG A 306 -1.63 34.13 16.31
C ARG A 306 -0.22 33.54 16.40
N ARG A 307 0.69 34.24 17.07
CA ARG A 307 2.09 33.81 17.20
C ARG A 307 2.19 32.53 18.03
N ARG A 308 1.49 32.49 19.16
CA ARG A 308 1.46 31.32 20.05
C ARG A 308 0.92 30.07 19.37
N LYS A 309 -0.29 30.12 18.78
CA LYS A 309 -0.88 28.96 18.07
C LYS A 309 -0.02 28.50 16.90
N LYS A 310 0.61 29.44 16.19
CA LYS A 310 1.54 29.14 15.09
C LYS A 310 2.81 28.45 15.58
N GLU A 311 3.42 28.95 16.64
CA GLU A 311 4.63 28.35 17.25
C GLU A 311 4.33 26.93 17.78
N GLU A 312 3.18 26.73 18.45
CA GLU A 312 2.73 25.41 18.93
C GLU A 312 2.55 24.41 17.79
N ILE A 313 1.88 24.79 16.69
CA ILE A 313 1.71 23.94 15.50
C ILE A 313 3.06 23.65 14.82
N GLN A 314 3.92 24.67 14.72
CA GLN A 314 5.22 24.53 14.05
C GLN A 314 6.19 23.65 14.84
N GLU A 315 6.13 23.68 16.18
CA GLU A 315 6.88 22.77 17.05
C GLU A 315 6.48 21.30 16.80
N ILE A 316 5.17 21.04 16.68
CA ILE A 316 4.65 19.69 16.37
C ILE A 316 5.17 19.24 15.00
N ILE A 317 5.06 20.08 13.99
CA ILE A 317 5.48 19.76 12.61
C ILE A 317 6.98 19.45 12.55
N VAL A 318 7.82 20.24 13.24
CA VAL A 318 9.27 20.00 13.32
C VAL A 318 9.57 18.69 14.05
N ARG A 319 8.87 18.40 15.15
CA ARG A 319 9.04 17.17 15.91
C ARG A 319 8.68 15.93 15.07
N GLU A 320 7.57 15.99 14.35
CA GLU A 320 7.06 14.89 13.52
C GLU A 320 7.67 14.87 12.09
N ARG A 321 8.66 15.74 11.80
CA ARG A 321 9.35 15.85 10.49
C ARG A 321 8.42 16.01 9.29
N CYS A 322 7.31 16.73 9.46
CA CYS A 322 6.35 16.97 8.39
C CYS A 322 6.66 18.26 7.62
N ASP A 323 6.24 18.33 6.36
CA ASP A 323 6.22 19.59 5.63
C ASP A 323 4.99 20.41 6.02
N SER A 324 5.14 21.74 6.11
CA SER A 324 4.00 22.62 6.41
C SER A 324 3.87 23.80 5.46
N VAL A 325 2.63 24.21 5.24
CA VAL A 325 2.27 25.42 4.51
C VAL A 325 1.20 26.18 5.28
N PHE A 326 1.44 27.47 5.50
CA PHE A 326 0.46 28.40 6.06
C PHE A 326 -0.26 29.09 4.91
N LEU A 327 -1.54 28.81 4.72
CA LEU A 327 -2.33 29.31 3.60
C LEU A 327 -3.20 30.50 4.03
N ASP A 328 -3.11 31.61 3.29
CA ASP A 328 -4.09 32.71 3.37
C ASP A 328 -5.21 32.40 2.36
N CYS A 329 -6.37 32.02 2.89
CA CYS A 329 -7.51 31.60 2.09
C CYS A 329 -8.30 32.79 1.51
N ARG A 330 -7.76 34.02 1.41
CA ARG A 330 -8.50 35.15 0.82
C ARG A 330 -8.04 35.59 -0.57
N LYS A 331 -6.84 35.21 -1.02
CA LYS A 331 -6.31 35.64 -2.32
C LYS A 331 -5.83 34.44 -3.14
N LEU A 332 -6.40 34.28 -4.35
CA LEU A 332 -5.77 33.46 -5.39
C LEU A 332 -4.49 34.18 -5.82
N GLY A 333 -3.34 33.61 -5.46
CA GLY A 333 -2.02 34.19 -5.70
C GLY A 333 -1.38 34.84 -4.48
N GLY A 334 -0.12 34.47 -4.24
CA GLY A 334 0.70 34.90 -3.11
C GLY A 334 1.65 33.78 -2.68
N SER A 335 2.73 34.14 -1.98
CA SER A 335 3.81 33.23 -1.58
C SER A 335 3.36 31.94 -0.89
N GLY A 336 2.24 31.96 -0.15
CA GLY A 336 1.67 30.77 0.49
C GLY A 336 1.06 29.77 -0.48
N VAL A 337 0.33 30.22 -1.51
CA VAL A 337 -0.28 29.36 -2.53
C VAL A 337 0.80 28.84 -3.49
N ASP A 338 1.75 29.69 -3.87
CA ASP A 338 2.88 29.27 -4.72
C ASP A 338 3.76 28.24 -4.00
N SER A 339 4.04 28.48 -2.70
CA SER A 339 4.74 27.51 -1.86
C SER A 339 3.97 26.19 -1.72
N PHE A 340 2.63 26.23 -1.66
CA PHE A 340 1.80 25.03 -1.62
C PHE A 340 1.96 24.21 -2.89
N PHE A 341 1.74 24.81 -4.07
CA PHE A 341 1.85 24.09 -5.35
C PHE A 341 3.28 23.61 -5.63
N ASN A 342 4.31 24.36 -5.23
CA ASN A 342 5.70 23.91 -5.37
C ASN A 342 6.00 22.68 -4.51
N LYS A 343 5.57 22.66 -3.24
CA LYS A 343 5.75 21.49 -2.36
C LYS A 343 4.94 20.29 -2.85
N LEU A 344 3.69 20.51 -3.26
CA LEU A 344 2.84 19.44 -3.78
C LEU A 344 3.39 18.88 -5.10
N SER A 345 3.88 19.74 -6.00
CA SER A 345 4.53 19.32 -7.25
C SER A 345 5.77 18.47 -6.96
N SER A 346 6.66 18.95 -6.08
CA SER A 346 7.87 18.21 -5.69
C SER A 346 7.55 16.85 -5.04
N ALA A 347 6.54 16.78 -4.15
CA ALA A 347 6.10 15.53 -3.55
C ALA A 347 5.52 14.56 -4.60
N CYS A 348 4.70 15.05 -5.54
CA CYS A 348 4.17 14.25 -6.63
C CYS A 348 5.27 13.76 -7.59
N GLU A 349 6.25 14.59 -7.93
CA GLU A 349 7.41 14.21 -8.73
C GLU A 349 8.27 13.16 -8.04
N SER A 350 8.53 13.33 -6.74
CA SER A 350 9.25 12.34 -5.94
C SER A 350 8.54 10.98 -5.98
N ILE A 351 7.23 10.93 -5.73
CA ILE A 351 6.46 9.68 -5.81
C ILE A 351 6.53 9.07 -7.21
N ARG A 352 6.39 9.86 -8.28
CA ARG A 352 6.52 9.36 -9.66
C ARG A 352 7.89 8.78 -9.94
N SER A 353 8.95 9.45 -9.52
CA SER A 353 10.34 9.03 -9.75
C SER A 353 10.72 7.77 -8.95
N THR A 354 10.27 7.65 -7.70
CA THR A 354 10.52 6.48 -6.85
C THR A 354 9.69 5.28 -7.28
N SER A 355 8.55 5.50 -7.93
CA SER A 355 7.61 4.42 -8.23
C SER A 355 8.13 3.37 -9.22
N GLY A 356 9.20 3.63 -9.98
CA GLY A 356 9.87 2.62 -10.82
C GLY A 356 8.93 1.80 -11.70
N ARG A 357 7.76 2.38 -12.08
CA ARG A 357 6.62 1.65 -12.67
C ARG A 357 6.86 1.36 -14.14
N ASN A 358 7.83 0.50 -14.40
CA ASN A 358 8.06 -0.09 -15.70
C ASN A 358 6.97 -1.15 -15.93
N LEU A 359 5.76 -0.68 -16.24
CA LEU A 359 4.62 -1.53 -16.59
C LEU A 359 4.80 -2.09 -17.99
N SER A 360 4.29 -3.30 -18.20
CA SER A 360 4.33 -3.92 -19.53
C SER A 360 3.47 -3.14 -20.52
N LEU A 361 3.77 -3.27 -21.80
CA LEU A 361 2.92 -2.76 -22.87
C LEU A 361 1.49 -3.31 -22.75
N TYR A 362 1.31 -4.56 -22.33
CA TYR A 362 -0.01 -5.12 -22.02
C TYR A 362 -0.76 -4.36 -20.92
N CYS A 363 -0.08 -3.93 -19.85
CA CYS A 363 -0.72 -3.09 -18.83
C CYS A 363 -1.25 -1.78 -19.43
N HIS A 364 -0.48 -1.14 -20.31
CA HIS A 364 -0.89 0.10 -20.97
C HIS A 364 -2.08 -0.12 -21.90
N MET A 365 -2.03 -1.17 -22.72
CA MET A 365 -3.11 -1.52 -23.64
C MET A 365 -4.39 -1.89 -22.88
N MET A 366 -4.27 -2.73 -21.85
CA MET A 366 -5.39 -3.14 -21.01
C MET A 366 -6.00 -1.95 -20.28
N TYR A 367 -5.20 -1.09 -19.65
CA TYR A 367 -5.73 0.08 -18.95
C TYR A 367 -6.41 1.07 -19.90
N GLY A 368 -5.82 1.34 -21.08
CA GLY A 368 -6.46 2.17 -22.09
C GLY A 368 -7.80 1.61 -22.56
N LEU A 369 -7.86 0.30 -22.82
CA LEU A 369 -9.10 -0.39 -23.18
C LEU A 369 -10.18 -0.25 -22.09
N LEU A 370 -9.79 -0.36 -20.81
CA LEU A 370 -10.71 -0.22 -19.69
C LEU A 370 -11.19 1.22 -19.51
N GLU A 371 -10.34 2.22 -19.74
CA GLU A 371 -10.65 3.64 -19.55
C GLU A 371 -11.57 4.21 -20.64
N GLU A 372 -11.52 3.70 -21.88
CA GLU A 372 -12.46 4.10 -22.94
C GLU A 372 -13.89 3.63 -22.68
N ARG A 373 -14.09 2.68 -21.76
CA ARG A 373 -15.42 2.17 -21.45
C ARG A 373 -16.21 3.14 -20.59
N LYS A 374 -17.53 3.10 -20.79
CA LYS A 374 -18.50 3.78 -19.91
C LYS A 374 -18.83 2.96 -18.65
N GLU A 375 -18.61 1.65 -18.71
CA GLU A 375 -18.87 0.73 -17.61
C GLU A 375 -17.71 0.73 -16.62
N ASN A 376 -18.03 0.87 -15.34
CA ASN A 376 -17.02 0.96 -14.29
C ASN A 376 -16.68 -0.38 -13.64
N ILE A 377 -17.51 -1.40 -13.86
CA ILE A 377 -17.38 -2.74 -13.31
C ILE A 377 -17.59 -3.73 -14.45
N LEU A 378 -16.62 -4.63 -14.63
CA LEU A 378 -16.59 -5.62 -15.69
C LEU A 378 -16.30 -6.98 -15.08
N THR A 379 -16.78 -8.05 -15.69
CA THR A 379 -16.29 -9.41 -15.38
C THR A 379 -15.04 -9.72 -16.19
N LEU A 380 -14.25 -10.70 -15.75
CA LEU A 380 -13.11 -11.18 -16.55
C LEU A 380 -13.53 -11.59 -17.97
N SER A 381 -14.71 -12.19 -18.12
CA SER A 381 -15.26 -12.55 -19.44
C SER A 381 -15.51 -11.33 -20.32
N ASP A 382 -16.00 -10.21 -19.75
CA ASP A 382 -16.22 -8.96 -20.47
C ASP A 382 -14.92 -8.27 -20.88
N VAL A 383 -13.85 -8.46 -20.10
CA VAL A 383 -12.51 -7.98 -20.43
C VAL A 383 -11.93 -8.80 -21.59
N MET A 384 -12.03 -10.14 -21.51
CA MET A 384 -11.47 -11.04 -22.53
C MET A 384 -12.19 -10.93 -23.88
N SER A 385 -13.53 -10.84 -23.90
CA SER A 385 -14.29 -10.79 -25.16
C SER A 385 -13.99 -9.55 -26.01
N VAL A 386 -13.71 -8.42 -25.38
CA VAL A 386 -13.49 -7.15 -26.10
C VAL A 386 -12.08 -7.00 -26.63
N GLY A 387 -11.12 -7.72 -26.04
CA GLY A 387 -9.78 -7.82 -26.62
C GLY A 387 -9.76 -8.44 -28.01
N GLU A 388 -10.80 -9.21 -28.37
CA GLU A 388 -10.92 -9.86 -29.67
C GLU A 388 -11.48 -8.92 -30.76
N ASP A 389 -12.29 -7.91 -30.37
CA ASP A 389 -13.05 -7.06 -31.29
C ASP A 389 -12.49 -5.63 -31.45
N ASN A 390 -11.52 -5.21 -30.64
CA ASN A 390 -10.99 -3.85 -30.66
C ASN A 390 -9.69 -3.75 -31.49
N ASP A 391 -9.74 -3.08 -32.65
CA ASP A 391 -8.57 -2.83 -33.50
C ASP A 391 -7.53 -1.90 -32.82
N ASP A 392 -7.93 -1.16 -31.78
CA ASP A 392 -7.12 -0.16 -31.11
C ASP A 392 -6.35 -0.65 -29.86
N TYR A 393 -6.69 -1.81 -29.31
CA TYR A 393 -6.02 -2.34 -28.13
C TYR A 393 -5.79 -3.84 -28.30
N PHE A 394 -4.70 -4.36 -27.72
CA PHE A 394 -4.47 -5.80 -27.67
C PHE A 394 -4.19 -6.24 -26.23
N ILE A 395 -4.72 -7.40 -25.88
CA ILE A 395 -4.55 -8.03 -24.58
C ILE A 395 -3.93 -9.43 -24.77
N PRO A 396 -3.39 -10.05 -23.70
CA PRO A 396 -2.91 -11.42 -23.78
C PRO A 396 -4.02 -12.40 -24.19
N ASP A 397 -3.65 -13.47 -24.89
CA ASP A 397 -4.61 -14.48 -25.38
C ASP A 397 -5.03 -15.47 -24.29
N ASN A 398 -4.15 -15.72 -23.33
CA ASN A 398 -4.40 -16.70 -22.29
C ASN A 398 -5.03 -16.01 -21.06
N ARG A 399 -5.78 -16.77 -20.27
CA ARG A 399 -6.48 -16.24 -19.09
C ARG A 399 -5.53 -15.83 -17.97
N GLU A 400 -4.44 -16.57 -17.76
CA GLU A 400 -3.52 -16.36 -16.63
C GLU A 400 -2.70 -15.08 -16.82
N ASP A 401 -2.14 -14.84 -17.99
CA ASP A 401 -1.44 -13.61 -18.37
C ASP A 401 -2.38 -12.39 -18.28
N VAL A 402 -3.66 -12.53 -18.65
CA VAL A 402 -4.65 -11.47 -18.43
C VAL A 402 -4.80 -11.16 -16.94
N LEU A 403 -4.87 -12.19 -16.09
CA LEU A 403 -4.93 -12.02 -14.64
C LEU A 403 -3.65 -11.39 -14.09
N ASP A 404 -2.46 -11.78 -14.57
CA ASP A 404 -1.18 -11.21 -14.17
C ASP A 404 -1.08 -9.71 -14.54
N VAL A 405 -1.58 -9.33 -15.72
CA VAL A 405 -1.67 -7.93 -16.15
C VAL A 405 -2.66 -7.16 -15.28
N LEU A 406 -3.82 -7.74 -14.98
CA LEU A 406 -4.82 -7.13 -14.10
C LEU A 406 -4.31 -6.98 -12.67
N ASP A 407 -3.57 -7.95 -12.14
CA ASP A 407 -2.94 -7.89 -10.83
C ASP A 407 -1.82 -6.85 -10.80
N SER A 408 -1.04 -6.74 -11.86
CA SER A 408 -0.05 -5.67 -12.04
C SER A 408 -0.73 -4.29 -12.01
N LEU A 409 -1.83 -4.11 -12.75
CA LEU A 409 -2.62 -2.88 -12.70
C LEU A 409 -3.28 -2.65 -11.34
N HIS A 410 -3.74 -3.70 -10.66
CA HIS A 410 -4.32 -3.63 -9.33
C HIS A 410 -3.31 -3.13 -8.30
N SER A 411 -2.10 -3.69 -8.30
CA SER A 411 -1.00 -3.30 -7.43
C SER A 411 -0.60 -1.84 -7.63
N THR A 412 -0.72 -1.30 -8.85
CA THR A 412 -0.44 0.12 -9.10
C THR A 412 -1.49 1.08 -8.52
N GLY A 413 -2.65 0.55 -8.13
CA GLY A 413 -3.80 1.30 -7.63
C GLY A 413 -4.73 1.83 -8.72
N LEU A 414 -4.41 1.63 -10.01
CA LEU A 414 -5.18 2.14 -11.15
C LEU A 414 -6.57 1.50 -11.26
N ILE A 415 -6.69 0.21 -10.91
CA ILE A 415 -7.94 -0.56 -10.92
C ILE A 415 -8.08 -1.42 -9.66
N SER A 416 -9.27 -1.92 -9.36
CA SER A 416 -9.48 -2.96 -8.35
C SER A 416 -9.82 -4.29 -9.00
N VAL A 417 -9.15 -5.35 -8.58
CA VAL A 417 -9.52 -6.72 -8.98
C VAL A 417 -10.09 -7.41 -7.75
N LEU A 418 -11.36 -7.80 -7.83
CA LEU A 418 -12.06 -8.53 -6.77
C LEU A 418 -12.20 -9.98 -7.22
N LYS A 419 -11.68 -10.92 -6.42
CA LYS A 419 -11.66 -12.34 -6.76
C LYS A 419 -12.54 -13.12 -5.78
N SER A 420 -13.39 -14.00 -6.32
CA SER A 420 -14.08 -15.05 -5.58
C SER A 420 -13.66 -16.43 -6.12
N LYS A 421 -14.14 -17.52 -5.49
CA LYS A 421 -13.86 -18.89 -5.95
C LYS A 421 -14.23 -19.17 -7.41
N HIS A 422 -15.19 -18.42 -7.97
CA HIS A 422 -15.76 -18.71 -9.28
C HIS A 422 -15.76 -17.53 -10.24
N MET A 423 -15.63 -16.30 -9.74
CA MET A 423 -15.76 -15.08 -10.54
C MET A 423 -14.67 -14.07 -10.18
N VAL A 424 -14.25 -13.30 -11.19
CA VAL A 424 -13.32 -12.19 -11.05
C VAL A 424 -13.98 -10.94 -11.63
N TRP A 425 -14.04 -9.89 -10.81
CA TRP A 425 -14.57 -8.58 -11.20
C TRP A 425 -13.44 -7.56 -11.28
N VAL A 426 -13.46 -6.76 -12.34
CA VAL A 426 -12.53 -5.67 -12.60
C VAL A 426 -13.29 -4.36 -12.40
N VAL A 427 -12.91 -3.63 -11.37
CA VAL A 427 -13.46 -2.31 -11.02
C VAL A 427 -12.50 -1.26 -11.56
N VAL A 428 -12.85 -0.64 -12.68
CA VAL A 428 -12.05 0.36 -13.38
C VAL A 428 -11.94 1.65 -12.56
N ASN A 429 -13.05 2.06 -11.92
CA ASN A 429 -13.09 3.24 -11.08
C ASN A 429 -13.46 2.85 -9.64
N LYS A 430 -12.43 2.73 -8.79
CA LYS A 430 -12.60 2.42 -7.35
C LYS A 430 -13.50 3.43 -6.63
N GLY A 431 -13.52 4.68 -7.08
CA GLY A 431 -14.30 5.77 -6.48
C GLY A 431 -15.78 5.50 -6.35
N ILE A 432 -16.33 4.71 -7.27
CA ILE A 432 -17.76 4.38 -7.26
C ILE A 432 -18.10 3.48 -6.09
N LEU A 433 -17.33 2.44 -5.81
CA LEU A 433 -17.56 1.60 -4.63
C LEU A 433 -17.29 2.36 -3.33
N LEU A 434 -16.29 3.25 -3.32
CA LEU A 434 -15.98 4.09 -2.17
C LEU A 434 -17.09 5.11 -1.85
N THR A 435 -17.72 5.68 -2.88
CA THR A 435 -18.78 6.67 -2.73
C THR A 435 -20.14 6.00 -2.51
N GLU A 436 -20.53 5.10 -3.42
CA GLU A 436 -21.87 4.54 -3.45
C GLU A 436 -22.07 3.42 -2.44
N VAL A 437 -21.04 2.66 -2.07
CA VAL A 437 -21.16 1.54 -1.12
C VAL A 437 -20.65 1.97 0.25
N ASN A 438 -19.35 2.24 0.37
CA ASN A 438 -18.74 2.57 1.66
C ASN A 438 -19.32 3.86 2.25
N GLY A 439 -19.60 4.86 1.40
CA GLY A 439 -20.26 6.08 1.80
C GLY A 439 -21.61 5.84 2.47
N ILE A 440 -22.48 5.07 1.83
CA ILE A 440 -23.84 4.78 2.31
C ILE A 440 -23.81 3.87 3.55
N LEU A 441 -23.02 2.79 3.53
CA LEU A 441 -22.93 1.81 4.62
C LEU A 441 -22.48 2.44 5.95
N PHE A 442 -21.56 3.39 5.89
CA PHE A 442 -20.96 4.01 7.09
C PHE A 442 -21.40 5.45 7.30
N ALA A 443 -22.49 5.87 6.65
CA ALA A 443 -23.05 7.20 6.85
C ALA A 443 -23.47 7.42 8.32
N PRO A 444 -23.18 8.57 8.96
CA PRO A 444 -23.69 8.90 10.28
C PRO A 444 -25.21 9.10 10.26
N GLU A 445 -25.88 8.83 11.38
CA GLU A 445 -27.33 9.02 11.58
C GLU A 445 -27.84 10.42 11.18
N THR A 446 -26.97 11.43 11.18
CA THR A 446 -27.31 12.81 10.80
C THR A 446 -27.51 13.00 9.28
N PHE A 447 -27.06 12.06 8.45
CA PHE A 447 -27.16 12.14 7.00
C PHE A 447 -28.46 11.47 6.52
N LYS A 448 -29.07 12.03 5.46
CA LYS A 448 -30.32 11.48 4.89
C LYS A 448 -30.09 10.10 4.25
N GLU A 449 -28.87 9.86 3.83
CA GLU A 449 -28.38 8.65 3.19
C GLU A 449 -28.06 7.54 4.20
N HIS A 450 -28.14 7.81 5.52
CA HIS A 450 -27.95 6.79 6.54
C HIS A 450 -28.99 5.69 6.40
N VAL A 451 -28.51 4.46 6.26
CA VAL A 451 -29.34 3.27 6.33
C VAL A 451 -28.81 2.39 7.45
N ASP A 452 -29.67 2.07 8.40
CA ASP A 452 -29.36 1.12 9.46
C ASP A 452 -29.51 -0.32 8.95
N ILE A 453 -28.56 -0.74 8.11
CA ILE A 453 -28.56 -2.06 7.44
C ILE A 453 -28.11 -3.17 8.39
N ALA A 454 -27.30 -2.78 9.37
CA ALA A 454 -26.76 -3.69 10.37
C ALA A 454 -27.73 -3.90 11.54
N SER A 455 -28.80 -3.10 11.62
CA SER A 455 -29.63 -2.89 12.82
C SER A 455 -28.75 -2.64 14.07
N ASN A 456 -29.33 -2.56 15.26
CA ASN A 456 -28.59 -2.40 16.54
C ASN A 456 -27.57 -3.54 16.86
N THR A 457 -27.33 -4.47 15.93
CA THR A 457 -26.56 -5.71 16.08
C THR A 457 -25.20 -5.67 15.41
N GLY A 458 -24.97 -4.79 14.43
CA GLY A 458 -23.72 -4.75 13.66
C GLY A 458 -23.60 -5.85 12.59
N ILE A 459 -24.66 -6.62 12.33
CA ILE A 459 -24.65 -7.75 11.38
C ILE A 459 -25.40 -7.37 10.11
N VAL A 460 -24.71 -7.41 8.97
CA VAL A 460 -25.31 -7.16 7.65
C VAL A 460 -25.65 -8.47 6.95
N THR A 461 -26.92 -8.68 6.63
CA THR A 461 -27.37 -9.85 5.86
C THR A 461 -27.12 -9.66 4.36
N VAL A 462 -26.88 -10.75 3.62
CA VAL A 462 -26.70 -10.70 2.15
C VAL A 462 -27.96 -10.17 1.45
N SER A 463 -29.15 -10.50 1.97
CA SER A 463 -30.43 -9.96 1.49
C SER A 463 -30.54 -8.46 1.73
N GLY A 464 -30.12 -7.97 2.91
CA GLY A 464 -30.03 -6.55 3.22
C GLY A 464 -29.11 -5.82 2.24
N LEU A 465 -27.90 -6.36 2.01
CA LEU A 465 -26.94 -5.82 1.04
C LEU A 465 -27.55 -5.74 -0.38
N THR A 466 -28.24 -6.81 -0.80
CA THR A 466 -28.90 -6.88 -2.12
C THR A 466 -30.03 -5.87 -2.26
N ARG A 467 -30.82 -5.66 -1.20
CA ARG A 467 -31.92 -4.68 -1.18
C ARG A 467 -31.41 -3.25 -1.34
N LEU A 468 -30.27 -2.94 -0.75
CA LEU A 468 -29.68 -1.60 -0.75
C LEU A 468 -28.87 -1.28 -1.99
N PHE A 469 -28.23 -2.31 -2.55
CA PHE A 469 -27.36 -2.17 -3.70
C PHE A 469 -27.81 -3.07 -4.84
N PRO A 470 -29.06 -2.95 -5.33
CA PRO A 470 -29.63 -3.87 -6.33
C PRO A 470 -28.91 -3.83 -7.68
N LYS A 471 -28.11 -2.80 -7.93
CA LYS A 471 -27.30 -2.63 -9.15
C LYS A 471 -26.02 -3.48 -9.14
N TYR A 472 -25.58 -3.93 -7.97
CA TYR A 472 -24.29 -4.59 -7.78
C TYR A 472 -24.47 -6.06 -7.45
N ASP A 473 -23.53 -6.89 -7.91
CA ASP A 473 -23.48 -8.30 -7.53
C ASP A 473 -23.16 -8.42 -6.03
N PRO A 474 -23.98 -9.14 -5.23
CA PRO A 474 -23.77 -9.25 -3.79
C PRO A 474 -22.46 -9.97 -3.42
N HIS A 475 -22.01 -10.95 -4.22
CA HIS A 475 -20.73 -11.61 -4.00
C HIS A 475 -19.56 -10.67 -4.27
N MET A 476 -19.66 -9.81 -5.28
CA MET A 476 -18.67 -8.76 -5.54
C MET A 476 -18.58 -7.78 -4.35
N LEU A 477 -19.71 -7.33 -3.82
CA LEU A 477 -19.75 -6.44 -2.66
C LEU A 477 -19.16 -7.10 -1.40
N ILE A 478 -19.45 -8.39 -1.17
CA ILE A 478 -18.85 -9.14 -0.07
C ILE A 478 -17.34 -9.22 -0.24
N CYS A 479 -16.84 -9.51 -1.45
CA CYS A 479 -15.40 -9.52 -1.72
C CYS A 479 -14.78 -8.13 -1.49
N PHE A 480 -15.44 -7.07 -1.93
CA PHE A 480 -15.01 -5.69 -1.67
C PHE A 480 -14.91 -5.40 -0.17
N LEU A 481 -15.97 -5.67 0.60
CA LEU A 481 -16.00 -5.37 2.05
C LEU A 481 -15.00 -6.21 2.84
N ASN A 482 -14.81 -7.48 2.46
CA ASN A 482 -13.80 -8.36 3.08
C ASN A 482 -12.38 -7.91 2.75
N ASN A 483 -12.09 -7.56 1.49
CA ASN A 483 -10.76 -7.07 1.08
C ASN A 483 -10.41 -5.74 1.78
N MET A 484 -11.42 -4.93 2.08
CA MET A 484 -11.28 -3.69 2.84
C MET A 484 -11.22 -3.91 4.37
N GLU A 485 -11.38 -5.16 4.84
CA GLU A 485 -11.52 -5.54 6.26
C GLU A 485 -12.61 -4.75 7.02
N LEU A 486 -13.63 -4.31 6.29
CA LEU A 486 -14.77 -3.59 6.86
C LEU A 486 -15.80 -4.56 7.46
N CYS A 487 -15.85 -5.80 6.95
CA CYS A 487 -16.75 -6.85 7.40
C CYS A 487 -16.00 -8.19 7.43
N GLN A 488 -16.52 -9.14 8.20
CA GLN A 488 -16.08 -10.53 8.18
C GLN A 488 -17.26 -11.45 7.86
N GLN A 489 -17.06 -12.38 6.92
CA GLN A 489 -18.10 -13.36 6.57
C GLN A 489 -18.25 -14.40 7.70
N ILE A 490 -19.47 -14.52 8.22
CA ILE A 490 -19.80 -15.44 9.32
C ILE A 490 -20.69 -16.59 8.80
N ASN A 491 -20.45 -17.82 9.28
CA ASN A 491 -21.24 -18.98 8.90
C ASN A 491 -22.68 -18.91 9.49
N PRO A 492 -23.74 -19.14 8.72
CA PRO A 492 -25.11 -19.19 9.24
C PRO A 492 -25.33 -20.19 10.39
N SER A 493 -24.61 -21.33 10.42
CA SER A 493 -24.69 -22.27 11.54
C SER A 493 -24.17 -21.68 12.84
N PHE A 494 -23.21 -20.76 12.75
CA PHE A 494 -22.62 -20.07 13.89
C PHE A 494 -23.55 -19.00 14.47
N LEU A 495 -24.28 -18.25 13.63
CA LEU A 495 -25.30 -17.29 14.11
C LEU A 495 -26.38 -18.00 14.95
N ARG A 496 -26.75 -19.23 14.56
CA ARG A 496 -27.73 -20.06 15.30
C ARG A 496 -27.22 -20.52 16.67
N MET A 497 -25.91 -20.62 16.87
CA MET A 497 -25.30 -21.07 18.13
C MET A 497 -25.08 -19.93 19.15
N THR A 498 -25.11 -18.67 18.71
CA THR A 498 -24.68 -17.51 19.52
C THR A 498 -25.80 -16.53 19.88
N ASN A 499 -27.07 -16.92 19.71
CA ASN A 499 -28.26 -16.06 19.82
C ASN A 499 -28.26 -14.81 18.90
N LEU A 500 -27.20 -14.57 18.13
CA LEU A 500 -27.11 -13.50 17.13
C LEU A 500 -28.12 -13.69 15.99
N HIS A 501 -28.59 -14.92 15.74
CA HIS A 501 -29.62 -15.19 14.74
C HIS A 501 -30.99 -14.59 15.07
N GLN A 502 -31.39 -14.51 16.35
CA GLN A 502 -32.67 -13.90 16.74
C GLN A 502 -32.69 -12.40 16.46
N LEU A 503 -31.55 -11.72 16.65
CA LEU A 503 -31.42 -10.29 16.41
C LEU A 503 -31.33 -9.92 14.91
N ALA A 504 -30.92 -10.86 14.05
CA ALA A 504 -30.81 -10.65 12.61
C ALA A 504 -32.12 -10.92 11.82
N VAL A 505 -33.17 -11.44 12.49
CA VAL A 505 -34.43 -11.90 11.87
C VAL A 505 -35.64 -11.05 12.24
N GLU A 506 -35.54 -10.12 13.20
CA GLU A 506 -36.64 -9.22 13.64
C GLU A 506 -37.08 -8.16 12.59
N GLU A 507 -36.77 -8.32 11.30
CA GLU A 507 -37.31 -7.44 10.24
C GLU A 507 -38.70 -7.86 9.72
N GLU A 508 -39.36 -8.92 10.23
CA GLU A 508 -40.68 -9.34 9.72
C GLU A 508 -41.88 -9.21 10.68
N GLU A 509 -41.71 -8.82 11.95
CA GLU A 509 -42.86 -8.54 12.82
C GLU A 509 -42.78 -7.14 13.46
N GLU A 510 -43.81 -6.33 13.17
CA GLU A 510 -43.99 -4.99 13.74
C GLU A 510 -43.88 -5.02 15.28
N GLY A 511 -42.97 -4.20 15.82
CA GLY A 511 -43.11 -3.68 17.18
C GLY A 511 -42.20 -4.24 18.27
N GLY A 512 -41.07 -4.88 17.94
CA GLY A 512 -40.02 -5.21 18.90
C GLY A 512 -38.93 -4.13 18.98
N THR A 513 -38.78 -3.44 20.11
CA THR A 513 -37.61 -2.58 20.36
C THR A 513 -36.43 -3.44 20.78
N GLY A 514 -35.72 -4.01 19.81
CA GLY A 514 -34.43 -4.68 20.02
C GLY A 514 -33.40 -3.69 20.56
N ARG A 515 -33.16 -3.70 21.88
CA ARG A 515 -32.18 -2.86 22.55
C ARG A 515 -30.77 -3.27 22.12
N ARG A 516 -29.87 -2.29 21.90
CA ARG A 516 -28.41 -2.52 22.08
C ARG A 516 -28.25 -3.35 23.34
N GLY A 517 -27.46 -4.42 23.31
CA GLY A 517 -27.12 -5.07 24.57
C GLY A 517 -26.52 -4.00 25.49
N GLU A 518 -27.17 -3.76 26.62
CA GLU A 518 -26.77 -2.71 27.54
C GLU A 518 -25.35 -3.04 28.01
N ARG A 519 -24.46 -2.04 27.94
CA ARG A 519 -23.13 -2.11 28.57
C ARG A 519 -23.35 -2.73 29.96
N PRO A 520 -22.71 -3.85 30.32
CA PRO A 520 -23.00 -4.53 31.59
C PRO A 520 -22.95 -3.52 32.73
N ASP A 521 -23.95 -3.47 33.61
CA ASP A 521 -23.94 -2.54 34.76
C ASP A 521 -22.92 -2.98 35.81
N GLU A 522 -22.77 -4.29 35.99
CA GLU A 522 -21.79 -4.93 36.85
C GLU A 522 -21.23 -6.19 36.18
N MET A 523 -19.93 -6.43 36.30
CA MET A 523 -19.42 -7.79 36.21
C MET A 523 -19.80 -8.49 37.52
N THR A 524 -20.85 -9.31 37.49
CA THR A 524 -21.45 -9.98 38.65
C THR A 524 -20.38 -10.56 39.60
N SER A 525 -20.71 -10.60 40.90
CA SER A 525 -19.86 -10.95 42.06
C SER A 525 -19.10 -12.29 41.95
N GLN A 526 -18.11 -12.36 41.05
CA GLN A 526 -17.34 -13.54 40.72
C GLN A 526 -16.11 -13.66 41.60
N VAL A 527 -15.72 -14.91 41.87
CA VAL A 527 -14.69 -15.26 42.85
C VAL A 527 -13.30 -14.83 42.38
N TYR A 528 -13.07 -14.82 41.06
CA TYR A 528 -11.81 -14.40 40.45
C TYR A 528 -12.08 -13.31 39.40
N GLN A 529 -11.35 -12.21 39.50
CA GLN A 529 -11.37 -11.13 38.52
C GLN A 529 -9.94 -10.67 38.21
N PHE A 530 -9.71 -10.31 36.95
CA PHE A 530 -8.44 -9.82 36.46
C PHE A 530 -8.66 -8.63 35.55
N GLY A 531 -7.82 -7.60 35.68
CA GLY A 531 -7.84 -6.42 34.83
C GLY A 531 -6.47 -6.14 34.25
N TRP A 532 -6.41 -6.00 32.94
CA TRP A 532 -5.22 -5.60 32.19
C TRP A 532 -5.57 -4.45 31.28
N CYS A 533 -4.61 -3.57 31.02
CA CYS A 533 -4.83 -2.50 30.07
C CYS A 533 -3.59 -2.13 29.25
N LEU A 534 -3.84 -1.73 28.01
CA LEU A 534 -2.87 -1.17 27.09
C LEU A 534 -3.09 0.35 27.02
N GLN A 535 -2.15 1.12 27.59
CA GLN A 535 -2.33 2.56 27.79
C GLN A 535 -1.32 3.37 26.97
N CYS A 536 -1.78 4.38 26.23
CA CYS A 536 -0.90 5.33 25.55
C CYS A 536 -0.01 6.11 26.55
N THR A 537 1.28 6.31 26.20
CA THR A 537 2.23 7.05 27.03
C THR A 537 2.04 8.57 26.94
N SER A 538 1.72 9.06 25.76
CA SER A 538 1.49 10.47 25.45
C SER A 538 0.03 10.84 25.66
N LYS A 539 -0.21 12.05 26.21
CA LYS A 539 -1.56 12.61 26.40
C LYS A 539 -2.27 12.95 25.08
N HIS A 540 -1.56 12.95 23.96
CA HIS A 540 -2.12 13.29 22.64
C HIS A 540 -2.30 12.06 21.75
N HIS A 541 -1.88 10.88 22.22
CA HIS A 541 -2.06 9.61 21.51
C HIS A 541 -3.37 8.94 21.94
N PHE A 542 -4.01 8.27 21.00
CA PHE A 542 -5.25 7.52 21.20
C PHE A 542 -5.30 6.38 20.19
N PHE A 543 -5.98 5.30 20.56
CA PHE A 543 -6.29 4.19 19.67
C PHE A 543 -7.30 4.64 18.62
N PRO A 544 -7.01 4.48 17.32
CA PRO A 544 -7.93 4.81 16.26
C PRO A 544 -9.20 3.94 16.35
N PRO A 545 -10.38 4.45 15.95
CA PRO A 545 -11.60 3.64 15.91
C PRO A 545 -11.44 2.33 15.11
N ARG A 546 -10.61 2.33 14.05
CA ARG A 546 -10.32 1.14 13.25
C ARG A 546 -9.66 0.01 14.05
N TYR A 547 -8.79 0.34 14.98
CA TYR A 547 -8.14 -0.66 15.84
C TYR A 547 -9.19 -1.46 16.61
N PHE A 548 -10.20 -0.78 17.18
CA PHE A 548 -11.28 -1.47 17.88
C PHE A 548 -12.16 -2.30 16.96
N HIS A 549 -12.44 -1.79 15.76
CA HIS A 549 -13.25 -2.50 14.76
C HIS A 549 -12.61 -3.84 14.38
N ILE A 550 -11.33 -3.83 14.00
CA ILE A 550 -10.57 -5.04 13.65
C ILE A 550 -10.48 -5.98 14.86
N LEU A 551 -10.15 -5.44 16.04
CA LEU A 551 -10.04 -6.22 17.27
C LEU A 551 -11.36 -6.91 17.62
N SER A 552 -12.49 -6.19 17.52
CA SER A 552 -13.81 -6.72 17.81
C SER A 552 -14.18 -7.83 16.83
N LEU A 553 -13.91 -7.66 15.54
CA LEU A 553 -14.14 -8.68 14.52
C LEU A 553 -13.32 -9.96 14.79
N ARG A 554 -12.00 -9.80 15.03
CA ARG A 554 -11.12 -10.95 15.30
C ARG A 554 -11.47 -11.67 16.59
N LEU A 555 -11.73 -10.92 17.68
CA LEU A 555 -12.17 -11.52 18.94
C LEU A 555 -13.53 -12.21 18.79
N ALA A 556 -14.48 -11.59 18.09
CA ALA A 556 -15.76 -12.21 17.81
C ALA A 556 -15.57 -13.55 17.09
N TYR A 557 -14.72 -13.61 16.06
CA TYR A 557 -14.42 -14.82 15.31
C TYR A 557 -13.62 -15.87 16.10
N LYS A 558 -12.68 -15.45 16.95
CA LYS A 558 -11.85 -16.38 17.74
C LYS A 558 -12.65 -16.99 18.89
N MET A 559 -13.42 -16.17 19.60
CA MET A 559 -14.32 -16.60 20.69
C MET A 559 -15.56 -17.35 20.18
N ALA A 560 -15.76 -17.33 18.85
CA ALA A 560 -16.82 -18.02 18.14
C ALA A 560 -16.52 -19.51 17.85
N LEU A 561 -15.25 -19.91 17.76
CA LEU A 561 -14.89 -21.25 17.29
C LEU A 561 -15.40 -22.35 18.26
N PRO A 562 -16.06 -23.42 17.77
CA PRO A 562 -16.50 -24.51 18.62
C PRO A 562 -15.27 -25.25 19.18
N GLN A 563 -15.23 -25.46 20.50
CA GLN A 563 -14.28 -26.40 21.12
C GLN A 563 -14.90 -27.81 21.08
N GLU A 564 -14.06 -28.85 21.04
CA GLU A 564 -14.40 -30.23 20.62
C GLU A 564 -15.59 -30.90 21.35
N HIS A 565 -16.17 -30.30 22.39
CA HIS A 565 -17.22 -30.92 23.23
C HIS A 565 -18.48 -30.09 23.51
N ASP A 566 -18.70 -28.94 22.86
CA ASP A 566 -19.70 -27.99 23.38
C ASP A 566 -21.02 -27.87 22.59
N LYS A 567 -22.10 -28.37 23.20
CA LYS A 567 -23.46 -27.80 23.05
C LYS A 567 -23.53 -26.56 23.95
N LEU A 568 -23.25 -25.35 23.44
CA LEU A 568 -23.24 -24.15 24.28
C LEU A 568 -24.12 -23.02 23.78
N ASN A 569 -24.94 -22.50 24.70
CA ASN A 569 -25.54 -21.17 24.64
C ASN A 569 -24.43 -20.14 24.93
N ARG A 570 -23.78 -19.65 23.88
CA ARG A 570 -22.74 -18.62 23.99
C ARG A 570 -23.39 -17.24 23.85
N TYR A 571 -22.99 -16.29 24.70
CA TYR A 571 -23.50 -14.92 24.68
C TYR A 571 -22.37 -13.96 24.31
N CYS A 572 -22.58 -13.20 23.24
CA CYS A 572 -21.68 -12.13 22.82
C CYS A 572 -22.47 -10.84 22.69
N THR A 573 -21.98 -9.76 23.30
CA THR A 573 -22.65 -8.46 23.32
C THR A 573 -21.67 -7.38 22.88
N PHE A 574 -22.11 -6.53 21.96
CA PHE A 574 -21.31 -5.45 21.36
C PHE A 574 -21.93 -4.09 21.65
N TRP A 575 -21.09 -3.09 21.87
CA TRP A 575 -21.46 -1.67 21.86
C TRP A 575 -20.35 -0.85 21.21
N LYS A 576 -20.55 0.47 21.10
CA LYS A 576 -19.68 1.38 20.34
C LYS A 576 -18.18 1.24 20.62
N ASN A 577 -17.82 0.99 21.89
CA ASN A 577 -16.42 0.95 22.35
C ASN A 577 -16.08 -0.34 23.09
N GLY A 578 -16.93 -1.37 23.07
CA GLY A 578 -16.65 -2.57 23.85
C GLY A 578 -17.37 -3.83 23.40
N LEU A 579 -16.82 -4.93 23.87
CA LEU A 579 -17.18 -6.31 23.59
C LEU A 579 -17.25 -7.08 24.90
N PHE A 580 -18.35 -7.78 25.15
CA PHE A 580 -18.45 -8.74 26.23
C PHE A 580 -18.79 -10.12 25.69
N TRP A 581 -18.04 -11.13 26.11
CA TRP A 581 -18.26 -12.52 25.78
C TRP A 581 -18.42 -13.35 27.06
N SER A 582 -19.37 -14.27 27.06
CA SER A 582 -19.57 -15.25 28.12
C SER A 582 -19.87 -16.62 27.55
N ASN A 583 -19.29 -17.65 28.18
CA ASN A 583 -19.56 -19.04 27.85
C ASN A 583 -20.86 -19.58 28.47
N GLY A 584 -21.58 -18.78 29.27
CA GLY A 584 -22.80 -19.19 29.96
C GLY A 584 -22.60 -20.12 31.18
N HIS A 585 -21.35 -20.49 31.48
CA HIS A 585 -20.96 -21.40 32.58
C HIS A 585 -20.01 -20.73 33.58
N GLY A 586 -20.05 -19.40 33.66
CA GLY A 586 -19.33 -18.64 34.68
C GLY A 586 -17.95 -18.11 34.28
N VAL A 587 -17.56 -18.17 32.99
CA VAL A 587 -16.36 -17.46 32.48
C VAL A 587 -16.80 -16.34 31.54
N GLY A 588 -16.32 -15.13 31.81
CA GLY A 588 -16.59 -13.93 31.02
C GLY A 588 -15.33 -13.16 30.67
N SER A 589 -15.31 -12.55 29.49
CA SER A 589 -14.26 -11.63 29.04
C SER A 589 -14.87 -10.36 28.47
N LEU A 590 -14.38 -9.23 28.96
CA LEU A 590 -14.73 -7.88 28.57
C LEU A 590 -13.52 -7.23 27.91
N VAL A 591 -13.70 -6.63 26.75
CA VAL A 591 -12.71 -5.75 26.10
C VAL A 591 -13.39 -4.43 25.80
N GLU A 592 -12.86 -3.32 26.32
CA GLU A 592 -13.45 -1.99 26.15
C GLU A 592 -12.37 -0.93 25.92
N ILE A 593 -12.63 0.04 25.04
CA ILE A 593 -11.82 1.24 24.89
C ILE A 593 -12.35 2.34 25.82
N VAL A 594 -11.48 2.81 26.71
CA VAL A 594 -11.79 3.76 27.78
C VAL A 594 -10.81 4.95 27.76
N ASP A 595 -10.99 5.90 28.68
CA ASP A 595 -10.10 7.08 28.84
C ASP A 595 -9.93 7.90 27.55
N GLU A 596 -11.03 8.35 26.93
CA GLU A 596 -11.02 9.08 25.65
C GLU A 596 -10.24 8.37 24.53
N SER A 597 -10.35 7.04 24.47
CA SER A 597 -9.61 6.18 23.55
C SER A 597 -8.11 6.10 23.78
N GLN A 598 -7.60 6.48 24.95
CA GLN A 598 -6.18 6.33 25.29
C GLN A 598 -5.84 4.97 25.89
N CYS A 599 -6.84 4.14 26.17
CA CYS A 599 -6.65 2.89 26.87
C CYS A 599 -7.56 1.77 26.34
N VAL A 600 -6.97 0.60 26.09
CA VAL A 600 -7.71 -0.65 25.87
C VAL A 600 -7.74 -1.39 27.19
N LEU A 601 -8.93 -1.62 27.73
CA LEU A 601 -9.19 -2.36 28.95
C LEU A 601 -9.60 -3.79 28.60
N VAL A 602 -8.97 -4.76 29.25
CA VAL A 602 -9.35 -6.17 29.23
C VAL A 602 -9.69 -6.58 30.65
N MET A 603 -10.90 -7.06 30.88
CA MET A 603 -11.30 -7.65 32.15
C MET A 603 -11.78 -9.08 31.92
N VAL A 604 -11.29 -10.01 32.75
CA VAL A 604 -11.69 -11.41 32.69
C VAL A 604 -12.20 -11.80 34.06
N SER A 605 -13.27 -12.57 34.10
CA SER A 605 -13.85 -13.07 35.35
C SER A 605 -14.25 -14.53 35.24
N CYS A 606 -14.15 -15.23 36.36
CA CYS A 606 -14.36 -16.66 36.44
C CYS A 606 -15.04 -17.07 37.76
N GLU A 607 -16.01 -17.97 37.66
CA GLU A 607 -16.60 -18.69 38.80
C GLU A 607 -15.68 -19.78 39.35
N LYS A 608 -15.93 -20.20 40.59
CA LYS A 608 -15.08 -21.15 41.32
C LYS A 608 -15.12 -22.54 40.67
N GLY A 609 -13.96 -23.03 40.21
CA GLY A 609 -13.79 -24.35 39.59
C GLY A 609 -13.42 -24.36 38.11
N TYR A 610 -13.32 -23.20 37.47
CA TYR A 610 -12.95 -23.04 36.05
C TYR A 610 -11.63 -22.25 35.84
N SER A 611 -10.73 -22.23 36.82
CA SER A 611 -9.49 -21.43 36.81
C SER A 611 -8.55 -21.74 35.64
N ASP A 612 -8.46 -23.00 35.21
CA ASP A 612 -7.57 -23.41 34.11
C ASP A 612 -8.01 -22.80 32.77
N ASN A 613 -9.32 -22.63 32.56
CA ASN A 613 -9.87 -21.98 31.36
C ASN A 613 -9.60 -20.46 31.36
N MET A 614 -9.41 -19.85 32.53
CA MET A 614 -9.13 -18.40 32.66
C MET A 614 -7.73 -18.04 32.14
N VAL A 615 -6.72 -18.88 32.42
CA VAL A 615 -5.32 -18.64 32.00
C VAL A 615 -5.20 -18.65 30.48
N SER A 616 -5.75 -19.67 29.82
CA SER A 616 -5.76 -19.76 28.35
C SER A 616 -6.53 -18.60 27.74
N LEU A 617 -7.76 -18.32 28.22
CA LEU A 617 -8.59 -17.23 27.71
C LEU A 617 -7.90 -15.87 27.84
N ARG A 618 -7.26 -15.61 28.99
CA ARG A 618 -6.49 -14.38 29.22
C ARG A 618 -5.34 -14.26 28.23
N GLY A 619 -4.58 -15.33 28.03
CA GLY A 619 -3.51 -15.39 27.05
C GLY A 619 -4.01 -15.12 25.62
N ASP A 620 -5.11 -15.75 25.23
CA ASP A 620 -5.69 -15.63 23.90
C ASP A 620 -6.22 -14.22 23.61
N VAL A 621 -6.89 -13.59 24.57
CA VAL A 621 -7.43 -12.23 24.46
C VAL A 621 -6.30 -11.20 24.43
N ILE A 622 -5.35 -11.27 25.38
CA ILE A 622 -4.20 -10.35 25.42
C ILE A 622 -3.32 -10.50 24.18
N GLY A 623 -3.13 -11.75 23.72
CA GLY A 623 -2.41 -12.05 22.48
C GLY A 623 -3.05 -11.37 21.28
N GLU A 624 -4.38 -11.47 21.14
CA GLU A 624 -5.12 -10.87 20.03
C GLU A 624 -5.07 -9.33 20.07
N VAL A 625 -5.30 -8.73 21.25
CA VAL A 625 -5.19 -7.27 21.48
C VAL A 625 -3.83 -6.76 21.00
N MET A 626 -2.76 -7.46 21.34
CA MET A 626 -1.40 -7.06 20.99
C MET A 626 -1.03 -7.36 19.54
N SER A 627 -1.58 -8.42 18.94
CA SER A 627 -1.43 -8.69 17.50
C SER A 627 -2.04 -7.55 16.69
N VAL A 628 -3.30 -7.21 16.97
CA VAL A 628 -4.00 -6.13 16.28
C VAL A 628 -3.31 -4.79 16.52
N TYR A 629 -2.72 -4.56 17.69
CA TYR A 629 -1.99 -3.32 17.99
C TYR A 629 -0.75 -3.18 17.12
N LYS A 630 0.07 -4.24 17.02
CA LYS A 630 1.27 -4.26 16.18
C LYS A 630 0.95 -4.08 14.69
N GLU A 631 -0.13 -4.69 14.22
CA GLU A 631 -0.55 -4.60 12.82
C GLU A 631 -1.19 -3.24 12.51
N SER A 632 -2.09 -2.76 13.37
CA SER A 632 -2.92 -1.59 13.06
C SER A 632 -2.27 -0.27 13.46
N CYS A 633 -1.50 -0.23 14.55
CA CYS A 633 -1.00 1.01 15.14
C CYS A 633 0.44 0.92 15.69
N PRO A 634 1.42 0.45 14.89
CA PRO A 634 2.79 0.23 15.36
C PRO A 634 3.52 1.50 15.83
N SER A 635 3.09 2.69 15.38
CA SER A 635 3.70 3.96 15.78
C SER A 635 3.25 4.46 17.17
N LEU A 636 2.15 3.90 17.70
CA LEU A 636 1.61 4.35 18.98
C LEU A 636 2.47 3.82 20.13
N GLU A 637 3.06 4.73 20.89
CA GLU A 637 3.73 4.37 22.13
C GLU A 637 2.73 4.00 23.24
N VAL A 638 2.82 2.76 23.72
CA VAL A 638 1.91 2.21 24.74
C VAL A 638 2.67 1.56 25.88
N LYS A 639 1.98 1.37 27.01
CA LYS A 639 2.43 0.63 28.18
C LYS A 639 1.39 -0.41 28.55
N GLU A 640 1.88 -1.63 28.78
CA GLU A 640 1.09 -2.73 29.33
C GLU A 640 1.03 -2.61 30.86
N LEU A 641 -0.17 -2.59 31.40
CA LEU A 641 -0.46 -2.37 32.81
C LEU A 641 -1.45 -3.44 33.33
N VAL A 642 -1.30 -3.85 34.58
CA VAL A 642 -2.24 -4.73 35.31
C VAL A 642 -2.88 -3.91 36.41
N ILE A 643 -4.20 -3.95 36.54
CA ILE A 643 -4.94 -3.25 37.59
C ILE A 643 -4.87 -4.08 38.87
N ASP A 644 -4.64 -3.43 40.01
CA ASP A 644 -4.68 -4.11 41.31
C ASP A 644 -6.06 -4.78 41.52
N PRO A 645 -6.11 -6.09 41.81
CA PRO A 645 -7.36 -6.80 42.08
C PRO A 645 -8.24 -6.14 43.15
N LYS A 646 -7.65 -5.43 44.12
CA LYS A 646 -8.39 -4.71 45.18
C LYS A 646 -9.11 -3.46 44.69
N GLU A 647 -8.63 -2.87 43.60
CA GLU A 647 -9.24 -1.70 42.97
C GLU A 647 -10.01 -2.08 41.70
N LEU A 648 -10.18 -3.37 41.43
CA LEU A 648 -10.84 -3.87 40.23
C LEU A 648 -12.37 -3.89 40.38
N ALA A 649 -12.97 -2.71 40.52
CA ALA A 649 -14.42 -2.53 40.44
C ALA A 649 -14.83 -2.02 39.05
N TYR A 650 -15.69 -2.74 38.34
CA TYR A 650 -16.28 -2.26 37.10
C TYR A 650 -17.43 -1.26 37.42
N PRO A 651 -17.65 -0.18 36.65
CA PRO A 651 -16.95 0.25 35.43
C PRO A 651 -15.58 0.90 35.67
N VAL A 652 -14.64 0.69 34.76
CA VAL A 652 -13.29 1.29 34.79
C VAL A 652 -13.16 2.34 33.68
N ASN A 653 -13.56 3.58 33.95
CA ASN A 653 -13.52 4.64 32.93
C ASN A 653 -12.11 5.24 32.76
N THR A 654 -11.33 5.35 33.84
CA THR A 654 -10.00 5.99 33.89
C THR A 654 -8.99 5.08 34.60
N PRO A 655 -8.38 4.11 33.91
CA PRO A 655 -7.41 3.18 34.51
C PRO A 655 -6.20 3.86 35.17
N LYS A 656 -5.79 5.04 34.66
CA LYS A 656 -4.67 5.84 35.19
C LYS A 656 -4.88 6.33 36.63
N GLU A 657 -6.13 6.45 37.06
CA GLU A 657 -6.47 6.95 38.41
C GLU A 657 -6.45 5.82 39.45
N ARG A 658 -6.22 4.57 39.01
CA ARG A 658 -6.16 3.37 39.86
C ARG A 658 -4.73 2.93 40.12
N THR A 659 -4.56 2.11 41.14
CA THR A 659 -3.31 1.39 41.40
C THR A 659 -3.07 0.37 40.30
N VAL A 660 -2.02 0.60 39.50
CA VAL A 660 -1.64 -0.22 38.35
C VAL A 660 -0.17 -0.64 38.40
N TYR A 661 0.11 -1.80 37.83
CA TYR A 661 1.43 -2.43 37.79
C TYR A 661 1.91 -2.56 36.36
N SER A 662 3.09 -2.02 36.05
CA SER A 662 3.67 -2.20 34.71
C SER A 662 4.08 -3.65 34.50
N VAL A 663 3.54 -4.29 33.45
CA VAL A 663 3.91 -5.67 33.07
C VAL A 663 5.41 -5.78 32.86
N LYS A 664 6.04 -4.79 32.20
CA LYS A 664 7.50 -4.72 32.04
C LYS A 664 8.24 -4.75 33.38
N ALA A 665 7.78 -3.96 34.36
CA ALA A 665 8.45 -3.86 35.65
C ALA A 665 8.27 -5.14 36.48
N VAL A 666 7.10 -5.77 36.39
CA VAL A 666 6.81 -7.09 36.97
C VAL A 666 7.74 -8.14 36.36
N LEU A 667 7.73 -8.30 35.03
CA LEU A 667 8.57 -9.27 34.33
C LEU A 667 10.06 -9.05 34.61
N SER A 668 10.53 -7.80 34.64
CA SER A 668 11.93 -7.49 34.96
C SER A 668 12.29 -7.91 36.39
N ALA A 669 11.38 -7.70 37.36
CA ALA A 669 11.62 -8.14 38.74
C ALA A 669 11.66 -9.67 38.87
N VAL A 670 10.80 -10.37 38.13
CA VAL A 670 10.77 -11.84 38.10
C VAL A 670 12.05 -12.40 37.45
N VAL A 671 12.49 -11.85 36.32
CA VAL A 671 13.75 -12.23 35.65
C VAL A 671 14.98 -11.97 36.54
N GLU A 672 15.00 -10.85 37.26
CA GLU A 672 16.06 -10.49 38.20
C GLU A 672 15.97 -11.23 39.54
N GLN A 673 14.97 -12.11 39.74
CA GLN A 673 14.70 -12.84 40.99
C GLN A 673 14.61 -11.92 42.22
N ARG A 674 14.08 -10.70 42.04
CA ARG A 674 13.93 -9.71 43.12
C ARG A 674 12.47 -9.52 43.50
N PRO A 675 12.17 -9.18 44.76
CA PRO A 675 10.81 -8.86 45.16
C PRO A 675 10.29 -7.63 44.42
N PHE A 676 9.08 -7.71 43.86
CA PHE A 676 8.42 -6.57 43.24
C PHE A 676 7.80 -5.68 44.33
N LEU A 677 8.39 -4.50 44.53
CA LEU A 677 7.95 -3.54 45.54
C LEU A 677 7.00 -2.52 44.93
N VAL A 678 5.80 -2.44 45.51
CA VAL A 678 4.77 -1.46 45.13
C VAL A 678 4.75 -0.33 46.14
N THR A 679 4.56 0.89 45.64
CA THR A 679 4.43 2.09 46.49
C THR A 679 2.95 2.48 46.57
N THR A 680 2.30 2.22 47.69
CA THR A 680 0.93 2.69 47.97
C THR A 680 1.03 3.86 48.96
N GLY A 681 0.91 5.08 48.44
CA GLY A 681 1.12 6.30 49.21
C GLY A 681 2.56 6.44 49.72
N THR A 682 2.79 6.44 51.03
CA THR A 682 4.11 6.61 51.67
C THR A 682 4.80 5.29 52.06
N ARG A 683 4.15 4.13 51.89
CA ARG A 683 4.71 2.82 52.26
C ARG A 683 5.08 2.00 51.03
N ARG A 684 6.23 1.31 51.09
CA ARG A 684 6.62 0.28 50.12
C ARG A 684 6.22 -1.09 50.66
N THR A 685 5.41 -1.81 49.91
CA THR A 685 4.95 -3.17 50.25
C THR A 685 5.36 -4.12 49.14
N GLU A 686 5.87 -5.29 49.54
CA GLU A 686 6.12 -6.40 48.62
C GLU A 686 4.78 -6.96 48.11
N LEU A 687 4.61 -6.97 46.79
CA LEU A 687 3.43 -7.51 46.15
C LEU A 687 3.65 -9.01 45.93
N LYS A 688 2.93 -9.83 46.72
CA LYS A 688 3.14 -11.29 46.72
C LYS A 688 2.38 -12.03 45.62
N GLU A 689 1.24 -11.50 45.19
CA GLU A 689 0.37 -12.14 44.18
C GLU A 689 -0.24 -11.05 43.27
N ILE A 690 0.01 -11.14 41.96
CA ILE A 690 -0.64 -10.34 40.89
C ILE A 690 -1.60 -11.21 40.08
N LEU A 691 -1.23 -12.48 39.89
CA LEU A 691 -1.96 -13.47 39.14
C LEU A 691 -2.37 -14.55 40.14
N PRO A 692 -3.64 -14.59 40.56
CA PRO A 692 -4.15 -15.76 41.26
C PRO A 692 -3.90 -16.99 40.36
N ASP A 693 -3.44 -18.08 40.95
CA ASP A 693 -3.35 -19.39 40.30
C ASP A 693 -2.28 -19.55 39.18
N GLU A 694 -1.40 -18.55 38.96
CA GLU A 694 -0.20 -18.71 38.12
C GLU A 694 1.09 -18.61 38.94
N SER A 695 1.97 -19.60 38.78
CA SER A 695 3.30 -19.55 39.38
C SER A 695 4.23 -18.66 38.55
N LEU A 696 4.79 -17.63 39.19
CA LEU A 696 5.85 -16.80 38.61
C LEU A 696 7.16 -17.57 38.33
N SER A 697 7.23 -18.87 38.66
CA SER A 697 8.37 -19.74 38.35
C SER A 697 8.44 -20.14 36.87
N ASP A 698 7.32 -20.17 36.14
CA ASP A 698 7.28 -20.48 34.71
C ASP A 698 6.92 -19.22 33.90
N ILE A 699 7.89 -18.31 33.85
CA ILE A 699 7.71 -16.95 33.31
C ILE A 699 7.34 -16.97 31.82
N SER A 700 7.79 -18.00 31.08
CA SER A 700 7.49 -18.21 29.66
C SER A 700 6.02 -18.47 29.35
N ASN A 701 5.28 -19.02 30.31
CA ASN A 701 3.87 -19.40 30.15
C ASN A 701 2.91 -18.44 30.86
N LEU A 702 3.41 -17.29 31.33
CA LEU A 702 2.54 -16.28 31.92
C LEU A 702 1.56 -15.76 30.87
N SER A 703 0.27 -15.88 31.14
CA SER A 703 -0.79 -15.37 30.27
C SER A 703 -0.73 -13.85 30.04
N LEU A 704 -0.02 -13.11 30.90
CA LEU A 704 0.32 -11.68 30.69
C LEU A 704 1.12 -11.45 29.40
N LEU A 705 1.86 -12.45 28.93
CA LEU A 705 2.61 -12.37 27.68
C LEU A 705 1.71 -12.53 26.45
N GLY A 706 0.47 -13.00 26.61
CA GLY A 706 -0.43 -13.28 25.49
C GLY A 706 0.19 -14.20 24.42
N GLY A 707 0.99 -15.18 24.85
CA GLY A 707 1.73 -16.09 23.97
C GLY A 707 3.05 -15.55 23.39
N ARG A 708 3.50 -14.34 23.77
CA ARG A 708 4.77 -13.73 23.30
C ARG A 708 6.00 -14.22 24.08
N ASP A 709 7.19 -14.18 23.47
CA ASP A 709 8.45 -14.47 24.18
C ASP A 709 8.78 -13.33 25.16
N ILE A 710 9.26 -13.68 26.36
CA ILE A 710 9.64 -12.71 27.39
C ILE A 710 10.73 -11.73 26.92
N LYS A 711 11.67 -12.18 26.09
CA LYS A 711 12.71 -11.33 25.49
C LYS A 711 12.09 -10.31 24.56
N GLU A 712 11.08 -10.71 23.78
CA GLU A 712 10.35 -9.82 22.89
C GLU A 712 9.73 -8.67 23.70
N VAL A 713 9.04 -8.96 24.81
CA VAL A 713 8.41 -7.94 25.67
C VAL A 713 9.45 -7.00 26.31
N ILE A 714 10.62 -7.51 26.69
CA ILE A 714 11.71 -6.74 27.32
C ILE A 714 12.53 -5.93 26.29
N GLU A 715 12.77 -6.46 25.08
CA GLU A 715 13.53 -5.83 24.00
C GLU A 715 12.70 -4.82 23.20
N ILE A 716 11.42 -5.12 22.90
CA ILE A 716 10.48 -4.15 22.31
C ILE A 716 10.52 -2.85 23.12
N THR A 717 10.44 -2.94 24.45
CA THR A 717 10.46 -1.74 25.29
C THR A 717 11.85 -1.10 25.49
N LYS A 718 12.91 -1.58 24.82
CA LYS A 718 14.21 -0.90 24.66
C LYS A 718 14.37 -0.31 23.27
N GLU A 719 13.90 -0.97 22.21
CA GLU A 719 14.06 -0.51 20.82
C GLU A 719 13.27 0.77 20.51
N TYR A 720 12.10 0.99 21.11
CA TYR A 720 11.30 2.21 20.86
C TYR A 720 11.92 3.50 21.43
N ASN A 721 12.97 3.43 22.25
CA ASN A 721 13.76 4.60 22.67
C ASN A 721 14.98 4.87 21.77
N THR A 722 15.12 4.14 20.67
CA THR A 722 16.22 4.29 19.73
C THR A 722 15.66 4.36 18.31
N SER A 723 16.04 5.41 17.59
CA SER A 723 15.74 5.52 16.15
C SER A 723 16.16 4.24 15.43
N THR A 724 15.19 3.58 14.80
CA THR A 724 15.32 2.63 13.68
C THR A 724 16.74 2.11 13.45
N THR A 725 17.14 1.10 14.22
CA THR A 725 18.26 0.23 13.83
C THR A 725 17.73 -0.94 13.01
N LYS A 726 18.36 -1.18 11.86
CA LYS A 726 18.13 -2.35 10.99
C LYS A 726 18.11 -3.63 11.83
N ILE A 727 16.99 -4.36 11.83
CA ILE A 727 16.83 -5.66 12.49
C ILE A 727 17.92 -6.60 11.97
N LYS A 728 18.78 -7.08 12.88
CA LYS A 728 19.92 -7.94 12.57
C LYS A 728 19.59 -9.36 13.03
N LEU A 729 19.60 -10.31 12.10
CA LEU A 729 19.33 -11.71 12.36
C LEU A 729 20.55 -12.37 13.02
N ASP A 730 20.31 -13.19 14.04
CA ASP A 730 21.34 -14.01 14.68
C ASP A 730 21.05 -15.51 14.49
N ILE A 731 21.96 -16.36 14.97
CA ILE A 731 21.84 -17.82 14.80
C ILE A 731 20.60 -18.43 15.48
N LYS A 732 19.98 -17.74 16.46
CA LYS A 732 18.75 -18.20 17.11
C LYS A 732 17.53 -18.06 16.20
N ALA A 733 17.61 -17.22 15.17
CA ALA A 733 16.57 -17.08 14.15
C ALA A 733 16.64 -18.14 13.05
N LEU A 734 17.54 -19.14 13.14
CA LEU A 734 17.73 -20.14 12.08
C LEU A 734 16.45 -20.90 11.74
N ASP A 735 15.70 -21.35 12.74
CA ASP A 735 14.45 -22.09 12.51
C ASP A 735 13.38 -21.20 11.87
N ILE A 736 13.27 -19.94 12.32
CA ILE A 736 12.35 -18.93 11.75
C ILE A 736 12.70 -18.64 10.28
N VAL A 737 13.98 -18.41 9.97
CA VAL A 737 14.43 -18.16 8.59
C VAL A 737 14.16 -19.36 7.69
N ILE A 738 14.35 -20.59 8.18
CA ILE A 738 14.08 -21.79 7.40
C ILE A 738 12.58 -21.97 7.17
N GLU A 739 11.77 -21.78 8.20
CA GLU A 739 10.31 -21.85 8.12
C GLU A 739 9.75 -20.81 7.15
N GLU A 740 10.16 -19.55 7.28
CA GLU A 740 9.78 -18.47 6.35
C GLU A 740 10.15 -18.82 4.90
N LEU A 741 11.39 -19.23 4.65
CA LEU A 741 11.83 -19.50 3.28
C LEU A 741 11.17 -20.75 2.69
N THR A 742 11.02 -21.83 3.47
CA THR A 742 10.60 -23.13 2.92
C THR A 742 9.10 -23.41 3.02
N ILE A 743 8.43 -22.92 4.07
CA ILE A 743 7.01 -23.18 4.35
C ILE A 743 6.14 -22.04 3.83
N LEU A 744 6.48 -20.79 4.18
CA LEU A 744 5.66 -19.62 3.84
C LEU A 744 5.92 -19.13 2.41
N ASN A 745 7.18 -19.17 1.96
CA ASN A 745 7.58 -18.69 0.64
C ASN A 745 7.90 -19.81 -0.38
N HIS A 746 7.63 -21.07 -0.02
CA HIS A 746 7.79 -22.26 -0.87
C HIS A 746 9.16 -22.38 -1.60
N LEU A 747 10.25 -21.85 -1.00
CA LEU A 747 11.57 -21.88 -1.61
C LEU A 747 12.13 -23.31 -1.68
N PRO A 748 12.47 -23.83 -2.87
CA PRO A 748 13.06 -25.16 -3.01
C PRO A 748 14.46 -25.22 -2.36
N CYS A 749 14.68 -26.16 -1.43
CA CYS A 749 15.96 -26.28 -0.72
C CYS A 749 17.17 -26.55 -1.65
N HIS A 750 16.98 -26.96 -2.91
CA HIS A 750 18.08 -27.19 -3.84
C HIS A 750 18.76 -25.90 -4.35
N THR A 751 18.14 -24.72 -4.18
CA THR A 751 18.74 -23.42 -4.57
C THR A 751 19.67 -22.84 -3.50
N TRP A 752 20.03 -23.63 -2.49
CA TRP A 752 20.87 -23.20 -1.36
C TRP A 752 22.26 -22.70 -1.78
N HIS A 753 22.80 -23.24 -2.86
CA HIS A 753 24.15 -22.96 -3.33
C HIS A 753 24.23 -21.55 -3.92
N ASP A 754 23.34 -21.23 -4.87
CA ASP A 754 23.30 -19.91 -5.53
C ASP A 754 22.88 -18.81 -4.54
N LEU A 755 21.89 -19.10 -3.70
CA LEU A 755 21.50 -18.22 -2.60
C LEU A 755 22.67 -17.94 -1.64
N GLY A 756 23.47 -18.95 -1.30
CA GLY A 756 24.65 -18.80 -0.45
C GLY A 756 25.69 -17.83 -1.04
N LEU A 757 25.95 -17.91 -2.34
CA LEU A 757 26.84 -16.98 -3.05
C LEU A 757 26.30 -15.54 -3.04
N GLN A 758 24.98 -15.38 -3.24
CA GLN A 758 24.34 -14.07 -3.20
C GLN A 758 24.41 -13.44 -1.81
N LEU A 759 24.27 -14.25 -0.75
CA LEU A 759 24.39 -13.85 0.64
C LEU A 759 25.83 -13.54 1.08
N GLY A 760 26.83 -13.84 0.24
CA GLY A 760 28.24 -13.49 0.48
C GLY A 760 29.09 -14.61 1.08
N LEU A 761 28.62 -15.86 1.03
CA LEU A 761 29.44 -17.04 1.29
C LEU A 761 30.33 -17.34 0.08
N TYR A 762 31.54 -17.85 0.33
CA TYR A 762 32.45 -18.23 -0.74
C TYR A 762 32.22 -19.66 -1.20
N GLN A 763 32.62 -19.92 -2.44
CA GLN A 763 32.50 -21.23 -3.07
C GLN A 763 33.16 -22.38 -2.28
N PRO A 764 34.36 -22.24 -1.68
CA PRO A 764 34.93 -23.29 -0.84
C PRO A 764 34.08 -23.63 0.39
N THR A 765 33.48 -22.63 1.03
CA THR A 765 32.59 -22.82 2.19
C THR A 765 31.32 -23.60 1.81
N LEU A 766 30.79 -23.35 0.60
CA LEU A 766 29.63 -24.07 0.08
C LEU A 766 29.99 -25.49 -0.35
N GLU A 767 31.16 -25.70 -0.95
CA GLU A 767 31.67 -27.04 -1.30
C GLU A 767 31.89 -27.91 -0.05
N ASP A 768 32.43 -27.34 1.03
CA ASP A 768 32.57 -28.02 2.32
C ASP A 768 31.19 -28.39 2.90
N ILE A 769 30.22 -27.46 2.86
CA ILE A 769 28.83 -27.75 3.28
C ILE A 769 28.23 -28.89 2.45
N ASN A 770 28.47 -28.92 1.13
CA ASN A 770 27.96 -29.97 0.26
C ASN A 770 28.55 -31.34 0.62
N LYS A 771 29.87 -31.37 0.87
CA LYS A 771 30.62 -32.58 1.19
C LYS A 771 30.26 -33.14 2.57
N ASP A 772 30.14 -32.27 3.57
CA ASP A 772 29.81 -32.65 4.95
C ASP A 772 28.39 -33.22 5.10
N ASN A 773 27.49 -32.88 4.18
CA ASN A 773 26.09 -33.30 4.21
C ASN A 773 25.73 -34.32 3.11
N ASN A 774 26.72 -34.89 2.41
CA ASN A 774 26.54 -35.87 1.33
C ASN A 774 25.57 -35.42 0.22
N GLY A 775 25.48 -34.12 -0.07
CA GLY A 775 24.58 -33.57 -1.10
C GLY A 775 23.09 -33.53 -0.75
N ASP A 776 22.70 -33.78 0.51
CA ASP A 776 21.31 -33.64 0.96
C ASP A 776 20.90 -32.16 0.96
N SER A 777 20.04 -31.78 0.01
CA SER A 777 19.64 -30.38 -0.23
C SER A 777 18.99 -29.72 0.99
N LYS A 778 18.23 -30.43 1.82
CA LYS A 778 17.61 -29.85 3.03
C LYS A 778 18.64 -29.57 4.11
N LYS A 779 19.61 -30.48 4.29
CA LYS A 779 20.70 -30.29 5.26
C LYS A 779 21.68 -29.23 4.80
N CYS A 780 22.03 -29.21 3.52
CA CYS A 780 22.88 -28.18 2.93
C CYS A 780 22.24 -26.79 3.02
N PHE A 781 20.94 -26.67 2.75
CA PHE A 781 20.20 -25.41 2.92
C PHE A 781 20.25 -24.89 4.36
N ARG A 782 19.99 -25.77 5.34
CA ARG A 782 20.07 -25.42 6.77
C ARG A 782 21.47 -25.00 7.20
N GLN A 783 22.51 -25.68 6.72
CA GLN A 783 23.90 -25.33 7.03
C GLN A 783 24.36 -24.06 6.32
N CYS A 784 23.88 -23.80 5.11
CA CYS A 784 24.10 -22.55 4.37
C CYS A 784 23.52 -21.34 5.14
N MET A 785 22.25 -21.42 5.55
CA MET A 785 21.62 -20.35 6.34
C MET A 785 22.31 -20.17 7.71
N SER A 786 22.74 -21.26 8.35
CA SER A 786 23.54 -21.20 9.58
C SER A 786 24.88 -20.49 9.39
N ALA A 787 25.58 -20.75 8.28
CA ALA A 787 26.84 -20.08 7.94
C ALA A 787 26.65 -18.58 7.68
N TRP A 788 25.57 -18.22 6.99
CA TRP A 788 25.17 -16.83 6.76
C TRP A 788 24.81 -16.11 8.06
N LEU A 789 23.98 -16.69 8.93
CA LEU A 789 23.60 -16.10 10.23
C LEU A 789 24.78 -15.91 11.18
N ARG A 790 25.83 -16.75 11.07
CA ARG A 790 27.09 -16.54 11.81
C ARG A 790 27.98 -15.44 11.20
N GLY A 791 27.62 -14.93 10.02
CA GLY A 791 28.36 -13.93 9.29
C GLY A 791 29.74 -14.41 8.84
N LYS A 792 29.84 -15.67 8.40
CA LYS A 792 31.07 -16.22 7.80
C LYS A 792 31.41 -15.50 6.49
N ASP A 793 32.65 -15.63 6.04
CA ASP A 793 33.13 -15.07 4.76
C ASP A 793 32.84 -13.56 4.62
N LYS A 794 32.35 -13.12 3.45
CA LYS A 794 32.02 -11.74 3.13
C LYS A 794 30.58 -11.35 3.44
N VAL A 795 29.85 -12.17 4.20
CA VAL A 795 28.46 -11.89 4.57
C VAL A 795 28.31 -10.51 5.24
N ARG A 796 29.28 -10.09 6.06
CA ARG A 796 29.27 -8.77 6.71
C ARG A 796 29.47 -7.61 5.74
N GLU A 797 30.20 -7.82 4.64
CA GLU A 797 30.41 -6.82 3.59
C GLU A 797 29.15 -6.65 2.71
N LYS A 798 28.31 -7.69 2.59
CA LYS A 798 27.03 -7.68 1.88
C LYS A 798 25.82 -7.29 2.75
N GLY A 799 26.04 -6.53 3.83
CA GLY A 799 24.96 -6.04 4.70
C GLY A 799 24.73 -6.86 5.96
N GLY A 800 25.46 -7.97 6.15
CA GLY A 800 25.34 -8.85 7.32
C GLY A 800 24.03 -9.63 7.36
N PRO A 801 23.87 -10.59 8.28
CA PRO A 801 22.64 -11.37 8.39
C PRO A 801 21.47 -10.46 8.81
N SER A 802 20.64 -10.08 7.86
CA SER A 802 19.47 -9.21 8.04
C SER A 802 18.40 -9.57 7.01
N TRP A 803 17.13 -9.30 7.33
CA TRP A 803 16.03 -9.52 6.39
C TRP A 803 16.21 -8.77 5.07
N SER A 804 16.74 -7.54 5.13
CA SER A 804 17.06 -6.74 3.93
C SER A 804 18.10 -7.41 3.03
N SER A 805 19.17 -7.98 3.59
CA SER A 805 20.19 -8.69 2.80
C SER A 805 19.67 -10.01 2.20
N LEU A 806 18.75 -10.68 2.90
CA LEU A 806 18.11 -11.91 2.44
C LEU A 806 17.13 -11.62 1.31
N ALA A 807 16.26 -10.62 1.46
CA ALA A 807 15.35 -10.15 0.42
C ALA A 807 16.12 -9.74 -0.85
N THR A 808 17.20 -8.95 -0.70
CA THR A 808 18.05 -8.54 -1.84
C THR A 808 18.68 -9.74 -2.55
N ALA A 809 19.03 -10.81 -1.82
CA ALA A 809 19.59 -12.02 -2.41
C ALA A 809 18.52 -12.85 -3.15
N LEU A 810 17.29 -12.90 -2.62
CA LEU A 810 16.14 -13.59 -3.24
C LEU A 810 15.63 -12.88 -4.50
N ASP A 811 15.58 -11.54 -4.48
CA ASP A 811 15.22 -10.73 -5.65
C ASP A 811 16.18 -10.96 -6.83
N LYS A 812 17.48 -11.16 -6.55
CA LYS A 812 18.48 -11.47 -7.58
C LYS A 812 18.37 -12.87 -8.16
N GLU A 813 17.77 -13.80 -7.41
CA GLU A 813 17.48 -15.17 -7.87
C GLU A 813 16.16 -15.24 -8.67
N GLY A 814 15.49 -14.11 -8.93
CA GLY A 814 14.26 -14.04 -9.71
C GLY A 814 13.03 -14.62 -9.00
N LYS A 815 13.07 -14.68 -7.66
CA LYS A 815 11.95 -15.14 -6.82
C LYS A 815 11.47 -13.98 -5.97
N HIS A 816 10.44 -13.28 -6.45
CA HIS A 816 9.74 -12.29 -5.65
C HIS A 816 8.82 -13.03 -4.67
N CYS A 817 9.16 -12.98 -3.38
CA CYS A 817 8.25 -13.29 -2.28
C CYS A 817 8.24 -12.09 -1.33
#